data_AF-A0A1I8D555-F1
#
_entry.id   AF-A0A1I8D555-F1
#
_cell.length_a   1.000
_cell.length_b   1.000
_cell.length_c   1.000
_cell.angle_alpha   90.00
_cell.angle_beta   90.00
_cell.angle_gamma   90.00
#
_symmetry.space_group_name_H-M   'P 1'
#
loop_
_entity.id
_entity.type
_entity.pdbx_description
1 polymer ?
#
loop_
_entity_poly.entity_id
_entity_poly.type
_entity_poly.pdbx_seq_one_letter_code
_entity_poly.pdbx_strand_id
1 'polypeptide(L)'
;MAFLRVPAHGTKLTPWVPDLVFTPVSRAFERLGVYFYNRVISKTEIGLFDKRWNKNVHGPYCHWRYYGRPDTKLMDLKVSEIGAWIGRRDKTPAAFYNEFIRNVWRIHNLYYSGPVFSNTIKTIFRFVFFFSFVNWACKSHRYWDFQKAKYHCDNSSTTDQNTYAGLKASGTLFLIVSALAFPSGPFIRPHPVVWRIIFGVSVIYMVILQFTVFQSYRDIKEILKWLDPERLQNETLQEKEYAVNCSDITLERLWEHMDIFAVAHFLGWTMKGLLIRHTIICWYISIAWELTEVVFTHILPNFAECWWDALGLDVILCNGTGIFVGMWLCKKLEMREFHWESIKTIRSTKGKFKRAVLQFTPESWLKIDWFTNLALKRTLWVYLFVLIWIASELNTFFLKHIFVVDTSHPAVFWRIILIGLISAPSIRQFYVFATDPRMNRLGMQAWVYCAICALEATINVKFGRQELPGPQLGLITLWILVLAMGTFATVWVSVMLNFVRHAAVRVRFAPSPTGSLHLGSLRTALFNYLFAKKYGGKFILRLEDTDQARLVPGTGEMFEKVLQDFGLALDESPIKGGSYGSYKQSERLNMYKEKCVELIDRKHAYHCFCSAERLDLLRKNAIRDKSVPKYDGKCRSLKAEEVAAKLANGESSVVRFKFDDQVSTFKDIVYGSITQKTEEGDFVILKSDSFPTYHFANVVDDKLMKISHVIRGMEWLSSTGKHVHLYKAFNWSHPEWLHLPLITKQGDKKLSKRDADAFVDFYTRDQGYLPLGLLNFLIRNGSGISDFKTDHLYSLQEMVDKFDKNLIGKRSFMLDQQSLEKYGQLSFKEADFEKDFYPQVVKRLNVNDKPYAQKVFSFIKEKEESINKLSLLDQDQPFGFFFGELKNLDKLKEHFDLANVERMISEAAAIKKMSPETFKEIAHNHDMKYVNFFKMIRLALVDSVNGPPISEMLQFFSTQECKQKFEKVLTLIRNQQSS
;
A
#
# COMPACT_ATOMS: atom_id res chain seq x y z
N MET A 1 -56.65 11.61 -68.62
CA MET A 1 -57.77 10.78 -69.15
C MET A 1 -57.35 9.31 -69.32
N ALA A 2 -57.15 8.55 -68.25
CA ALA A 2 -57.13 7.07 -68.33
C ALA A 2 -57.33 6.35 -66.97
N PHE A 3 -57.25 7.05 -65.84
CA PHE A 3 -57.39 6.45 -64.50
C PHE A 3 -58.70 6.79 -63.76
N LEU A 4 -59.66 7.41 -64.45
CA LEU A 4 -60.97 7.79 -63.88
C LEU A 4 -62.14 7.24 -64.74
N ARG A 5 -62.07 5.96 -65.14
CA ARG A 5 -63.25 5.28 -65.68
C ARG A 5 -63.80 4.31 -64.65
N VAL A 6 -65.06 4.53 -64.29
CA VAL A 6 -65.89 3.57 -63.55
C VAL A 6 -66.05 2.32 -64.45
N PRO A 7 -65.97 1.09 -63.91
CA PRO A 7 -66.24 -0.12 -64.68
C PRO A 7 -67.66 -0.11 -65.23
N ALA A 8 -67.88 -0.73 -66.40
CA ALA A 8 -69.21 -0.82 -66.98
C ALA A 8 -70.20 -1.57 -66.05
N HIS A 9 -71.48 -1.19 -66.15
CA HIS A 9 -72.57 -1.88 -65.47
C HIS A 9 -72.58 -3.37 -65.86
N GLY A 10 -72.39 -4.26 -64.88
CA GLY A 10 -72.32 -5.71 -65.09
C GLY A 10 -71.03 -6.41 -64.61
N THR A 11 -70.07 -5.67 -64.05
CA THR A 11 -68.81 -6.27 -63.55
C THR A 11 -69.05 -7.04 -62.24
N LYS A 12 -68.96 -8.38 -62.25
CA LYS A 12 -68.97 -9.21 -61.03
C LYS A 12 -67.58 -9.24 -60.40
N LEU A 13 -67.44 -8.64 -59.21
CA LEU A 13 -66.25 -8.76 -58.36
C LEU A 13 -66.38 -10.04 -57.50
N THR A 14 -65.43 -10.95 -57.62
CA THR A 14 -65.26 -12.07 -56.67
C THR A 14 -64.50 -11.61 -55.42
N PRO A 15 -64.83 -12.08 -54.19
CA PRO A 15 -64.10 -11.70 -52.98
C PRO A 15 -62.67 -12.23 -52.99
N TRP A 16 -61.72 -11.45 -52.47
CA TRP A 16 -60.30 -11.81 -52.37
C TRP A 16 -60.06 -12.69 -51.12
N VAL A 17 -59.26 -13.74 -51.27
CA VAL A 17 -59.00 -14.81 -50.28
C VAL A 17 -58.58 -14.34 -48.86
N PRO A 18 -57.91 -13.19 -48.65
CA PRO A 18 -57.50 -12.76 -47.31
C PRO A 18 -58.66 -12.39 -46.36
N ASP A 19 -59.80 -11.91 -46.85
CA ASP A 19 -60.92 -11.47 -45.98
C ASP A 19 -61.66 -12.65 -45.32
N LEU A 20 -61.55 -13.86 -45.89
CA LEU A 20 -62.07 -15.11 -45.32
C LEU A 20 -61.18 -15.70 -44.22
N VAL A 21 -59.89 -15.31 -44.16
CA VAL A 21 -58.91 -15.87 -43.20
C VAL A 21 -58.58 -14.89 -42.08
N PHE A 22 -58.42 -13.60 -42.36
CA PHE A 22 -57.99 -12.63 -41.36
C PHE A 22 -59.10 -12.14 -40.43
N THR A 23 -60.34 -12.08 -40.92
CA THR A 23 -61.50 -11.63 -40.12
C THR A 23 -61.83 -12.59 -38.96
N PRO A 24 -61.85 -13.94 -39.16
CA PRO A 24 -62.02 -14.89 -38.05
C PRO A 24 -60.86 -14.88 -37.06
N VAL A 25 -59.61 -14.73 -37.52
CA VAL A 25 -58.41 -14.70 -36.68
C VAL A 25 -58.37 -13.44 -35.81
N SER A 26 -58.69 -12.28 -36.38
CA SER A 26 -58.80 -11.03 -35.62
C SER A 26 -59.87 -11.13 -34.52
N ARG A 27 -61.05 -11.69 -34.85
CA ARG A 27 -62.13 -11.91 -33.87
C ARG A 27 -61.75 -12.98 -32.83
N ALA A 28 -60.90 -13.95 -33.17
CA ALA A 28 -60.39 -14.95 -32.22
C ALA A 28 -59.41 -14.32 -31.23
N PHE A 29 -58.48 -13.47 -31.67
CA PHE A 29 -57.56 -12.74 -30.78
C PHE A 29 -58.28 -11.76 -29.86
N GLU A 30 -59.29 -11.06 -30.37
CA GLU A 30 -60.10 -10.14 -29.58
C GLU A 30 -60.88 -10.89 -28.49
N ARG A 31 -61.46 -12.05 -28.81
CA ARG A 31 -62.09 -12.95 -27.83
C ARG A 31 -61.09 -13.55 -26.84
N LEU A 32 -59.86 -13.86 -27.27
CA LEU A 32 -58.79 -14.36 -26.40
C LEU A 32 -58.33 -13.29 -25.41
N GLY A 33 -58.22 -12.03 -25.87
CA GLY A 33 -57.89 -10.89 -25.03
C GLY A 33 -58.96 -10.60 -23.99
N VAL A 34 -60.23 -10.61 -24.38
CA VAL A 34 -61.38 -10.46 -23.46
C VAL A 34 -61.45 -11.65 -22.49
N TYR A 35 -61.17 -12.87 -22.94
CA TYR A 35 -61.11 -14.06 -22.09
C TYR A 35 -59.96 -13.98 -21.07
N PHE A 36 -58.77 -13.55 -21.49
CA PHE A 36 -57.61 -13.38 -20.62
C PHE A 36 -57.85 -12.28 -19.57
N TYR A 37 -58.43 -11.15 -19.98
CA TYR A 37 -58.80 -10.07 -19.07
C TYR A 37 -59.84 -10.54 -18.03
N ASN A 38 -60.93 -11.17 -18.47
CA ASN A 38 -62.03 -11.58 -17.59
C ASN A 38 -61.74 -12.80 -16.72
N ARG A 39 -60.71 -13.60 -17.04
CA ARG A 39 -60.43 -14.86 -16.34
C ARG A 39 -59.10 -14.88 -15.60
N VAL A 40 -58.12 -14.06 -16.02
CA VAL A 40 -56.80 -13.95 -15.40
C VAL A 40 -56.64 -12.59 -14.72
N ILE A 41 -56.78 -11.48 -15.45
CA ILE A 41 -56.48 -10.15 -14.88
C ILE A 41 -57.55 -9.69 -13.87
N SER A 42 -58.84 -9.85 -14.16
CA SER A 42 -59.93 -9.45 -13.25
C SER A 42 -59.95 -10.23 -11.93
N LYS A 43 -59.31 -11.40 -11.88
CA LYS A 43 -59.17 -12.24 -10.69
C LYS A 43 -57.87 -12.01 -9.92
N THR A 44 -56.97 -11.19 -10.47
CA THR A 44 -55.73 -10.78 -9.80
C THR A 44 -55.87 -9.34 -9.30
N GLU A 45 -55.45 -9.03 -8.07
CA GLU A 45 -55.43 -7.65 -7.54
C GLU A 45 -54.41 -6.72 -8.25
N ILE A 46 -53.93 -7.12 -9.44
CA ILE A 46 -52.92 -6.42 -10.23
C ILE A 46 -53.57 -5.17 -10.85
N GLY A 47 -53.06 -3.99 -10.48
CA GLY A 47 -53.62 -2.69 -10.90
C GLY A 47 -54.45 -1.98 -9.82
N LEU A 48 -54.71 -2.63 -8.68
CA LEU A 48 -55.30 -1.99 -7.50
C LEU A 48 -54.20 -1.26 -6.69
N PHE A 49 -54.60 -0.21 -5.96
CA PHE A 49 -53.70 0.51 -5.05
C PHE A 49 -53.21 -0.42 -3.93
N ASP A 50 -51.94 -0.31 -3.51
CA ASP A 50 -51.43 -1.04 -2.34
C ASP A 50 -52.35 -0.75 -1.14
N LYS A 51 -52.83 -1.80 -0.46
CA LYS A 51 -53.80 -1.70 0.65
C LYS A 51 -53.31 -0.81 1.80
N ARG A 52 -52.00 -0.58 1.91
CA ARG A 52 -51.35 0.28 2.91
C ARG A 52 -51.23 1.74 2.47
N TRP A 53 -51.58 2.08 1.23
CA TRP A 53 -51.56 3.45 0.74
C TRP A 53 -52.84 4.20 1.13
N ASN A 54 -52.66 5.35 1.78
CA ASN A 54 -53.74 6.27 2.11
C ASN A 54 -53.52 7.58 1.37
N LYS A 55 -54.47 7.97 0.51
CA LYS A 55 -54.39 9.19 -0.33
C LYS A 55 -54.19 10.47 0.47
N ASN A 56 -54.80 10.56 1.67
CA ASN A 56 -54.74 11.74 2.52
C ASN A 56 -53.39 11.87 3.25
N VAL A 57 -52.66 10.76 3.43
CA VAL A 57 -51.37 10.74 4.13
C VAL A 57 -50.19 10.76 3.14
N HIS A 58 -50.34 10.09 2.00
CA HIS A 58 -49.23 9.79 1.10
C HIS A 58 -49.26 10.56 -0.23
N GLY A 59 -50.34 11.31 -0.51
CA GLY A 59 -50.50 12.04 -1.77
C GLY A 59 -50.73 11.12 -2.99
N PRO A 60 -50.42 11.57 -4.22
CA PRO A 60 -50.60 10.79 -5.44
C PRO A 60 -49.92 9.42 -5.35
N TYR A 61 -50.63 8.37 -5.76
CA TYR A 61 -50.12 7.01 -5.66
C TYR A 61 -48.88 6.82 -6.53
N CYS A 62 -47.81 6.31 -5.91
CA CYS A 62 -46.53 6.09 -6.55
C CYS A 62 -46.15 4.62 -6.40
N HIS A 63 -46.27 3.87 -7.50
CA HIS A 63 -46.16 2.40 -7.50
C HIS A 63 -44.75 1.87 -7.19
N TRP A 64 -43.72 2.72 -7.18
CA TRP A 64 -42.35 2.37 -6.76
C TRP A 64 -42.00 2.86 -5.34
N ARG A 65 -42.94 3.44 -4.59
CA ARG A 65 -42.74 3.83 -3.18
C ARG A 65 -43.31 2.75 -2.27
N TYR A 66 -42.54 2.33 -1.27
CA TYR A 66 -43.04 1.40 -0.25
C TYR A 66 -43.77 2.17 0.85
N TYR A 67 -45.03 1.82 1.11
CA TYR A 67 -45.90 2.51 2.08
C TYR A 67 -46.04 1.76 3.42
N GLY A 68 -45.23 0.72 3.65
CA GLY A 68 -45.19 -0.02 4.92
C GLY A 68 -44.04 0.41 5.86
N ARG A 69 -43.99 -0.15 7.08
CA ARG A 69 -42.90 0.11 8.05
C ARG A 69 -41.56 -0.43 7.52
N PRO A 70 -40.43 0.29 7.73
CA PRO A 70 -39.10 -0.15 7.30
C PRO A 70 -38.72 -1.47 7.99
N ASP A 71 -38.23 -2.43 7.21
CA ASP A 71 -37.89 -3.78 7.67
C ASP A 71 -36.36 -3.93 7.82
N THR A 72 -35.92 -4.87 8.65
CA THR A 72 -34.50 -5.16 8.86
C THR A 72 -33.90 -5.74 7.57
N LYS A 73 -32.75 -5.24 7.12
CA LYS A 73 -32.11 -5.74 5.89
C LYS A 73 -31.71 -7.20 6.08
N LEU A 74 -31.83 -8.00 5.02
CA LEU A 74 -31.47 -9.43 5.05
C LEU A 74 -30.03 -9.68 5.54
N MET A 75 -29.12 -8.74 5.27
CA MET A 75 -27.71 -8.83 5.68
C MET A 75 -27.47 -8.56 7.16
N ASP A 76 -28.46 -7.97 7.84
CA ASP A 76 -28.42 -7.64 9.27
C ASP A 76 -29.25 -8.65 10.10
N LEU A 77 -29.77 -9.70 9.45
CA LEU A 77 -30.64 -10.70 10.07
C LEU A 77 -29.86 -11.92 10.57
N LYS A 78 -30.17 -12.37 11.79
CA LYS A 78 -29.65 -13.64 12.31
C LYS A 78 -30.34 -14.81 11.59
N VAL A 79 -29.59 -15.88 11.34
CA VAL A 79 -30.06 -17.06 10.59
C VAL A 79 -31.33 -17.69 11.21
N SER A 80 -31.44 -17.67 12.53
CA SER A 80 -32.61 -18.16 13.28
C SER A 80 -33.89 -17.35 13.05
N GLU A 81 -33.79 -16.10 12.60
CA GLU A 81 -34.94 -15.20 12.40
C GLU A 81 -35.45 -15.21 10.95
N ILE A 82 -34.74 -15.90 10.04
CA ILE A 82 -35.05 -15.96 8.60
C ILE A 82 -36.46 -16.51 8.35
N GLY A 83 -36.88 -17.56 9.08
CA GLY A 83 -38.21 -18.15 8.92
C GLY A 83 -39.33 -17.17 9.23
N ALA A 84 -39.22 -16.44 10.34
CA ALA A 84 -40.17 -15.40 10.73
C ALA A 84 -40.12 -14.19 9.78
N TRP A 85 -38.94 -13.80 9.31
CA TRP A 85 -38.75 -12.68 8.38
C TRP A 85 -39.32 -12.97 6.98
N ILE A 86 -39.15 -14.19 6.46
CA ILE A 86 -39.79 -14.63 5.21
C ILE A 86 -41.31 -14.74 5.41
N GLY A 87 -41.76 -15.20 6.58
CA GLY A 87 -43.18 -15.36 6.93
C GLY A 87 -44.00 -14.07 6.91
N ARG A 88 -43.38 -12.91 7.13
CA ARG A 88 -44.05 -11.58 7.14
C ARG A 88 -44.33 -10.99 5.76
N ARG A 89 -43.86 -11.61 4.68
CA ARG A 89 -43.99 -11.09 3.31
C ARG A 89 -45.33 -11.45 2.70
N ASP A 90 -46.02 -10.44 2.13
CA ASP A 90 -47.22 -10.66 1.33
C ASP A 90 -46.85 -11.40 0.04
N LYS A 91 -47.45 -12.59 -0.15
CA LYS A 91 -47.17 -13.51 -1.26
C LYS A 91 -48.17 -13.35 -2.41
N THR A 92 -49.03 -12.35 -2.38
CA THR A 92 -49.97 -12.09 -3.47
C THR A 92 -49.24 -11.66 -4.75
N PRO A 93 -49.79 -11.98 -5.94
CA PRO A 93 -49.21 -11.56 -7.22
C PRO A 93 -49.01 -10.04 -7.33
N ALA A 94 -49.89 -9.25 -6.70
CA ALA A 94 -49.80 -7.79 -6.66
C ALA A 94 -48.60 -7.30 -5.82
N ALA A 95 -48.31 -7.94 -4.69
CA ALA A 95 -47.13 -7.63 -3.88
C ALA A 95 -45.82 -7.95 -4.62
N PHE A 96 -45.80 -9.07 -5.35
CA PHE A 96 -44.65 -9.44 -6.20
C PHE A 96 -44.42 -8.42 -7.32
N TYR A 97 -45.47 -8.01 -8.02
CA TYR A 97 -45.41 -6.97 -9.05
C TYR A 97 -44.88 -5.63 -8.50
N ASN A 98 -45.40 -5.16 -7.36
CA ASN A 98 -44.97 -3.91 -6.74
C ASN A 98 -43.51 -3.97 -6.23
N GLU A 99 -43.02 -5.12 -5.75
CA GLU A 99 -41.61 -5.30 -5.37
C GLU A 99 -40.69 -5.38 -6.60
N PHE A 100 -41.14 -6.02 -7.68
CA PHE A 100 -40.43 -6.06 -8.95
C PHE A 100 -40.21 -4.67 -9.53
N ILE A 101 -41.27 -3.84 -9.62
CA ILE A 101 -41.14 -2.46 -10.14
C ILE A 101 -40.26 -1.59 -9.22
N ARG A 102 -40.32 -1.79 -7.90
CA ARG A 102 -39.41 -1.11 -6.94
C ARG A 102 -37.94 -1.44 -7.18
N ASN A 103 -37.63 -2.70 -7.45
CA ASN A 103 -36.26 -3.13 -7.75
C ASN A 103 -35.78 -2.59 -9.10
N VAL A 104 -36.64 -2.56 -10.12
CA VAL A 104 -36.33 -1.93 -11.41
C VAL A 104 -35.99 -0.45 -11.22
N TRP A 105 -36.76 0.29 -10.42
CA TRP A 105 -36.50 1.70 -10.14
C TRP A 105 -35.21 1.93 -9.32
N ARG A 106 -34.95 1.12 -8.27
CA ARG A 106 -33.70 1.22 -7.48
C ARG A 106 -32.46 0.94 -8.32
N ILE A 107 -32.52 -0.08 -9.19
CA ILE A 107 -31.42 -0.41 -10.10
C ILE A 107 -31.17 0.78 -11.03
N HIS A 108 -32.22 1.37 -11.59
CA HIS A 108 -32.11 2.53 -12.47
C HIS A 108 -31.48 3.75 -11.76
N ASN A 109 -31.96 4.12 -10.57
CA ASN A 109 -31.54 5.37 -9.93
C ASN A 109 -30.24 5.29 -9.11
N LEU A 110 -29.94 4.18 -8.43
CA LEU A 110 -28.73 4.08 -7.60
C LEU A 110 -27.48 3.75 -8.41
N TYR A 111 -27.62 3.07 -9.56
CA TYR A 111 -26.48 2.53 -10.29
C TYR A 111 -26.23 3.18 -11.65
N TYR A 112 -27.23 3.82 -12.26
CA TYR A 112 -27.06 4.44 -13.59
C TYR A 112 -27.01 5.98 -13.57
N SER A 113 -27.48 6.63 -12.50
CA SER A 113 -27.60 8.10 -12.39
C SER A 113 -26.36 8.80 -11.78
N GLY A 114 -25.16 8.24 -11.92
CA GLY A 114 -23.91 8.88 -11.48
C GLY A 114 -23.46 10.01 -12.42
N PRO A 115 -22.86 11.11 -11.92
CA PRO A 115 -22.77 12.38 -12.64
C PRO A 115 -21.54 12.46 -13.55
N VAL A 116 -21.38 11.57 -14.53
CA VAL A 116 -20.44 11.81 -15.65
C VAL A 116 -20.96 11.14 -16.93
N PHE A 117 -21.08 11.94 -17.99
CA PHE A 117 -21.51 11.66 -19.38
C PHE A 117 -23.02 11.72 -19.67
N SER A 118 -23.37 12.56 -20.67
CA SER A 118 -24.72 12.84 -21.16
C SER A 118 -25.42 11.60 -21.73
N ASN A 119 -26.73 11.51 -21.45
CA ASN A 119 -27.58 10.36 -21.77
C ASN A 119 -27.68 10.06 -23.27
N THR A 120 -27.57 11.08 -24.13
CA THR A 120 -27.78 10.92 -25.57
C THR A 120 -26.68 10.11 -26.24
N ILE A 121 -25.41 10.37 -25.89
CA ILE A 121 -24.26 9.66 -26.48
C ILE A 121 -24.19 8.22 -25.97
N LYS A 122 -24.55 7.96 -24.71
CA LYS A 122 -24.64 6.61 -24.13
C LYS A 122 -25.75 5.78 -24.78
N THR A 123 -26.92 6.36 -25.01
CA THR A 123 -28.04 5.68 -25.67
C THR A 123 -27.75 5.44 -27.15
N ILE A 124 -27.11 6.39 -27.84
CA ILE A 124 -26.67 6.21 -29.23
C ILE A 124 -25.63 5.10 -29.33
N PHE A 125 -24.63 5.03 -28.44
CA PHE A 125 -23.66 3.93 -28.48
C PHE A 125 -24.27 2.56 -28.13
N ARG A 126 -25.23 2.52 -27.18
CA ARG A 126 -25.95 1.28 -26.83
C ARG A 126 -26.84 0.80 -27.97
N PHE A 127 -27.58 1.70 -28.61
CA PHE A 127 -28.40 1.37 -29.77
C PHE A 127 -27.52 1.06 -30.97
N VAL A 128 -26.50 1.84 -31.30
CA VAL A 128 -25.61 1.57 -32.44
C VAL A 128 -24.84 0.27 -32.24
N PHE A 129 -24.36 -0.07 -31.05
CA PHE A 129 -23.66 -1.34 -30.84
C PHE A 129 -24.62 -2.53 -30.87
N PHE A 130 -25.79 -2.43 -30.22
CA PHE A 130 -26.82 -3.48 -30.27
C PHE A 130 -27.39 -3.65 -31.67
N PHE A 131 -27.75 -2.58 -32.38
CA PHE A 131 -28.25 -2.63 -33.75
C PHE A 131 -27.15 -2.97 -34.76
N SER A 132 -25.90 -2.53 -34.59
CA SER A 132 -24.81 -2.94 -35.48
C SER A 132 -24.44 -4.40 -35.24
N PHE A 133 -24.58 -4.90 -34.01
CA PHE A 133 -24.39 -6.31 -33.69
C PHE A 133 -25.56 -7.18 -34.15
N VAL A 134 -26.81 -6.74 -33.99
CA VAL A 134 -28.00 -7.41 -34.52
C VAL A 134 -28.01 -7.33 -36.05
N ASN A 135 -27.63 -6.21 -36.66
CA ASN A 135 -27.49 -6.07 -38.11
C ASN A 135 -26.28 -6.83 -38.63
N TRP A 136 -25.18 -6.94 -37.88
CA TRP A 136 -24.07 -7.84 -38.19
C TRP A 136 -24.48 -9.30 -38.01
N ALA A 137 -25.26 -9.66 -37.00
CA ALA A 137 -25.77 -11.02 -36.79
C ALA A 137 -26.81 -11.39 -37.85
N CYS A 138 -27.70 -10.47 -38.23
CA CYS A 138 -28.69 -10.64 -39.31
C CYS A 138 -28.03 -10.57 -40.69
N LYS A 139 -27.00 -9.75 -40.91
CA LYS A 139 -26.21 -9.75 -42.16
C LYS A 139 -25.25 -10.92 -42.22
N SER A 140 -24.73 -11.40 -41.10
CA SER A 140 -23.94 -12.63 -41.04
C SER A 140 -24.88 -13.80 -41.30
N HIS A 141 -26.06 -13.86 -40.66
CA HIS A 141 -27.08 -14.84 -40.98
C HIS A 141 -27.51 -14.76 -42.45
N ARG A 142 -27.73 -13.56 -43.01
CA ARG A 142 -28.03 -13.38 -44.44
C ARG A 142 -26.84 -13.65 -45.37
N TYR A 143 -25.59 -13.43 -44.94
CA TYR A 143 -24.38 -13.72 -45.71
C TYR A 143 -24.07 -15.22 -45.68
N TRP A 144 -24.30 -15.88 -44.55
CA TRP A 144 -24.29 -17.32 -44.38
C TRP A 144 -25.48 -17.99 -45.07
N ASP A 145 -26.66 -17.37 -45.11
CA ASP A 145 -27.82 -17.81 -45.91
C ASP A 145 -27.62 -17.53 -47.40
N PHE A 146 -26.92 -16.46 -47.79
CA PHE A 146 -26.62 -16.17 -49.20
C PHE A 146 -25.48 -17.06 -49.72
N GLN A 147 -24.52 -17.43 -48.86
CA GLN A 147 -23.54 -18.49 -49.12
C GLN A 147 -24.20 -19.88 -49.16
N LYS A 148 -25.18 -20.16 -48.28
CA LYS A 148 -25.99 -21.40 -48.28
C LYS A 148 -27.02 -21.44 -49.43
N ALA A 149 -27.55 -20.31 -49.88
CA ALA A 149 -28.51 -20.26 -50.99
C ALA A 149 -27.82 -20.36 -52.36
N LYS A 150 -26.52 -20.05 -52.46
CA LYS A 150 -25.73 -20.23 -53.68
C LYS A 150 -25.10 -21.63 -53.80
N TYR A 151 -24.99 -22.37 -52.70
CA TYR A 151 -24.61 -23.77 -52.67
C TYR A 151 -25.56 -24.55 -51.75
N HIS A 152 -26.60 -25.13 -52.37
CA HIS A 152 -27.54 -26.11 -51.83
C HIS A 152 -28.63 -25.60 -50.86
N CYS A 153 -29.83 -25.43 -51.42
CA CYS A 153 -31.04 -25.89 -50.75
C CYS A 153 -30.86 -27.38 -50.44
N ASP A 154 -30.62 -27.71 -49.18
CA ASP A 154 -30.69 -29.08 -48.72
C ASP A 154 -31.49 -29.10 -47.42
N ASN A 155 -32.56 -29.91 -47.38
CA ASN A 155 -33.37 -30.20 -46.19
C ASN A 155 -32.57 -31.05 -45.17
N SER A 156 -31.24 -30.90 -45.15
CA SER A 156 -30.27 -31.81 -44.53
C SER A 156 -29.51 -31.17 -43.35
N SER A 157 -29.99 -30.07 -42.76
CA SER A 157 -29.45 -29.63 -41.46
C SER A 157 -29.81 -30.69 -40.42
N THR A 158 -28.87 -31.58 -40.12
CA THR A 158 -29.04 -32.65 -39.13
C THR A 158 -29.35 -32.04 -37.76
N THR A 159 -30.14 -32.74 -36.94
CA THR A 159 -30.47 -32.35 -35.55
C THR A 159 -29.22 -31.91 -34.77
N ASP A 160 -28.07 -32.52 -35.05
CA ASP A 160 -26.77 -32.20 -34.45
C ASP A 160 -26.28 -30.77 -34.74
N GLN A 161 -26.43 -30.29 -35.97
CA GLN A 161 -26.02 -28.93 -36.33
C GLN A 161 -26.87 -27.87 -35.61
N ASN A 162 -28.16 -28.15 -35.43
CA ASN A 162 -29.07 -27.29 -34.68
C ASN A 162 -28.73 -27.29 -33.19
N THR A 163 -28.42 -28.46 -32.62
CA THR A 163 -27.95 -28.59 -31.23
C THR A 163 -26.63 -27.83 -31.01
N TYR A 164 -25.65 -27.97 -31.91
CA TYR A 164 -24.37 -27.25 -31.83
C TYR A 164 -24.57 -25.73 -31.93
N ALA A 165 -25.44 -25.25 -32.82
CA ALA A 165 -25.78 -23.84 -32.92
C ALA A 165 -26.48 -23.31 -31.65
N GLY A 166 -27.41 -24.09 -31.08
CA GLY A 166 -28.12 -23.75 -29.84
C GLY A 166 -27.20 -23.65 -28.62
N LEU A 167 -26.26 -24.59 -28.46
CA LEU A 167 -25.26 -24.56 -27.38
C LEU A 167 -24.33 -23.34 -27.52
N LYS A 168 -23.85 -23.05 -28.74
CA LYS A 168 -23.04 -21.84 -28.99
C LYS A 168 -23.81 -20.56 -28.70
N ALA A 169 -25.09 -20.47 -29.10
CA ALA A 169 -25.93 -19.30 -28.84
C ALA A 169 -26.16 -19.10 -27.34
N SER A 170 -26.51 -20.17 -26.62
CA SER A 170 -26.71 -20.15 -25.16
C SER A 170 -25.44 -19.75 -24.40
N GLY A 171 -24.29 -20.35 -24.75
CA GLY A 171 -23.00 -19.98 -24.16
C GLY A 171 -22.64 -18.52 -24.43
N THR A 172 -22.81 -18.05 -25.67
CA THR A 172 -22.52 -16.66 -26.05
C THR A 172 -23.41 -15.68 -25.28
N LEU A 173 -24.71 -15.96 -25.18
CA LEU A 173 -25.64 -15.13 -24.42
C LEU A 173 -25.25 -15.08 -22.93
N PHE A 174 -24.89 -16.22 -22.35
CA PHE A 174 -24.45 -16.29 -20.96
C PHE A 174 -23.18 -15.46 -20.73
N LEU A 175 -22.22 -15.48 -21.64
CA LEU A 175 -20.99 -14.68 -21.52
C LEU A 175 -21.26 -13.17 -21.66
N ILE A 176 -22.22 -12.77 -22.49
CA ILE A 176 -22.70 -11.37 -22.56
C ILE A 176 -23.35 -10.95 -21.24
N VAL A 177 -24.23 -11.80 -20.69
CA VAL A 177 -24.85 -11.54 -19.37
C VAL A 177 -23.77 -11.47 -18.29
N SER A 178 -22.79 -12.37 -18.33
CA SER A 178 -21.65 -12.35 -17.40
C SER A 178 -20.87 -11.03 -17.50
N ALA A 179 -20.52 -10.58 -18.71
CA ALA A 179 -19.85 -9.30 -18.93
C ALA A 179 -20.59 -8.10 -18.30
N LEU A 180 -21.92 -8.11 -18.38
CA LEU A 180 -22.77 -7.01 -17.93
C LEU A 180 -23.11 -7.06 -16.44
N ALA A 181 -23.41 -8.25 -15.92
CA ALA A 181 -24.03 -8.45 -14.60
C ALA A 181 -23.07 -9.01 -13.54
N PHE A 182 -22.01 -9.72 -13.92
CA PHE A 182 -21.13 -10.36 -12.92
C PHE A 182 -20.25 -9.33 -12.20
N PRO A 183 -19.91 -9.57 -10.93
CA PRO A 183 -19.10 -8.66 -10.13
C PRO A 183 -17.70 -8.54 -10.71
N SER A 184 -17.11 -7.35 -10.59
CA SER A 184 -15.72 -7.14 -11.01
C SER A 184 -14.76 -7.98 -10.17
N GLY A 185 -13.83 -8.66 -10.82
CA GLY A 185 -12.73 -9.37 -10.17
C GLY A 185 -11.68 -8.43 -9.57
N PRO A 186 -10.62 -8.98 -8.96
CA PRO A 186 -9.59 -8.20 -8.25
C PRO A 186 -8.61 -7.48 -9.21
N PHE A 187 -8.73 -7.72 -10.51
CA PHE A 187 -7.93 -7.09 -11.55
C PHE A 187 -8.73 -6.00 -12.26
N ILE A 188 -8.09 -4.85 -12.43
CA ILE A 188 -8.65 -3.70 -13.15
C ILE A 188 -8.29 -3.77 -14.65
N ARG A 189 -7.20 -4.48 -14.99
CA ARG A 189 -6.62 -4.54 -16.34
C ARG A 189 -6.32 -5.99 -16.76
N PRO A 190 -6.56 -6.40 -18.03
CA PRO A 190 -7.34 -5.66 -19.03
C PRO A 190 -8.76 -5.36 -18.52
N HIS A 191 -9.53 -4.58 -19.28
CA HIS A 191 -10.81 -4.01 -18.83
C HIS A 191 -11.64 -4.98 -17.97
N PRO A 192 -12.29 -4.55 -16.87
CA PRO A 192 -12.96 -5.45 -15.92
C PRO A 192 -13.95 -6.44 -16.54
N VAL A 193 -14.54 -6.10 -17.69
CA VAL A 193 -15.39 -6.99 -18.51
C VAL A 193 -14.69 -8.30 -18.87
N VAL A 194 -13.39 -8.28 -19.20
CA VAL A 194 -12.63 -9.50 -19.52
C VAL A 194 -12.64 -10.46 -18.33
N TRP A 195 -12.41 -9.95 -17.12
CA TRP A 195 -12.41 -10.77 -15.91
C TRP A 195 -13.80 -11.26 -15.51
N ARG A 196 -14.86 -10.48 -15.81
CA ARG A 196 -16.25 -10.93 -15.65
C ARG A 196 -16.60 -12.05 -16.63
N ILE A 197 -16.12 -11.97 -17.87
CA ILE A 197 -16.26 -13.03 -18.86
C ILE A 197 -15.52 -14.28 -18.39
N ILE A 198 -14.27 -14.16 -17.90
CA ILE A 198 -13.51 -15.28 -17.36
C ILE A 198 -14.24 -15.93 -16.17
N PHE A 199 -14.84 -15.14 -15.28
CA PHE A 199 -15.69 -15.66 -14.21
C PHE A 199 -16.92 -16.39 -14.80
N GLY A 200 -17.57 -15.82 -15.82
CA GLY A 200 -18.63 -16.48 -16.59
C GLY A 200 -18.24 -17.84 -17.14
N VAL A 201 -17.10 -17.92 -17.83
CA VAL A 201 -16.56 -19.18 -18.38
C VAL A 201 -16.29 -20.18 -17.25
N SER A 202 -15.75 -19.73 -16.10
CA SER A 202 -15.52 -20.62 -14.96
C SER A 202 -16.81 -21.24 -14.40
N VAL A 203 -17.91 -20.47 -14.37
CA VAL A 203 -19.22 -20.97 -13.93
C VAL A 203 -19.79 -21.97 -14.93
N ILE A 204 -19.71 -21.69 -16.24
CA ILE A 204 -20.13 -22.64 -17.28
C ILE A 204 -19.34 -23.95 -17.12
N TYR A 205 -18.01 -23.86 -16.97
CA TYR A 205 -17.16 -25.04 -16.82
C TYR A 205 -17.53 -25.86 -15.58
N MET A 206 -17.73 -25.20 -14.44
CA MET A 206 -18.20 -25.84 -13.21
C MET A 206 -19.54 -26.56 -13.39
N VAL A 207 -20.49 -25.95 -14.11
CA VAL A 207 -21.81 -26.57 -14.39
C VAL A 207 -21.67 -27.77 -15.32
N ILE A 208 -20.78 -27.71 -16.31
CA ILE A 208 -20.47 -28.86 -17.18
C ILE A 208 -19.91 -30.01 -16.34
N LEU A 209 -18.92 -29.74 -15.47
CA LEU A 209 -18.36 -30.77 -14.59
C LEU A 209 -19.42 -31.36 -13.65
N GLN A 210 -20.27 -30.52 -13.07
CA GLN A 210 -21.39 -30.97 -12.25
C GLN A 210 -22.31 -31.90 -13.05
N PHE A 211 -22.65 -31.55 -14.29
CA PHE A 211 -23.46 -32.39 -15.17
C PHE A 211 -22.77 -33.73 -15.46
N THR A 212 -21.46 -33.70 -15.77
CA THR A 212 -20.62 -34.89 -16.02
C THR A 212 -20.61 -35.85 -14.83
N VAL A 213 -20.60 -35.35 -13.58
CA VAL A 213 -20.66 -36.19 -12.38
C VAL A 213 -21.91 -37.08 -12.36
N PHE A 214 -23.03 -36.68 -12.97
CA PHE A 214 -24.26 -37.48 -13.01
C PHE A 214 -24.40 -38.37 -14.25
N GLN A 215 -23.50 -38.28 -15.23
CA GLN A 215 -23.55 -39.13 -16.41
C GLN A 215 -22.89 -40.49 -16.18
N SER A 216 -23.20 -41.47 -17.03
CA SER A 216 -22.45 -42.73 -17.10
C SER A 216 -21.17 -42.56 -17.93
N TYR A 217 -20.20 -43.45 -17.76
CA TYR A 217 -18.97 -43.43 -18.55
C TYR A 217 -19.26 -43.52 -20.05
N ARG A 218 -20.20 -44.39 -20.43
CA ARG A 218 -20.65 -44.55 -21.82
C ARG A 218 -21.23 -43.26 -22.37
N ASP A 219 -22.14 -42.61 -21.64
CA ASP A 219 -22.75 -41.36 -22.11
C ASP A 219 -21.71 -40.25 -22.29
N ILE A 220 -20.72 -40.17 -21.40
CA ILE A 220 -19.62 -39.21 -21.52
C ILE A 220 -18.79 -39.51 -22.77
N LYS A 221 -18.41 -40.77 -23.01
CA LYS A 221 -17.65 -41.14 -24.22
C LYS A 221 -18.44 -40.89 -25.49
N GLU A 222 -19.75 -41.13 -25.51
CA GLU A 222 -20.60 -40.78 -26.65
C GLU A 222 -20.71 -39.26 -26.86
N ILE A 223 -20.78 -38.46 -25.79
CA ILE A 223 -20.70 -36.99 -25.89
C ILE A 223 -19.35 -36.55 -26.44
N LEU A 224 -18.24 -37.15 -25.99
CA LEU A 224 -16.89 -36.82 -26.49
C LEU A 224 -16.73 -37.21 -27.97
N LYS A 225 -17.20 -38.40 -28.37
CA LYS A 225 -17.28 -38.83 -29.77
C LYS A 225 -18.13 -37.89 -30.62
N TRP A 226 -19.26 -37.41 -30.08
CA TRP A 226 -20.10 -36.45 -30.79
C TRP A 226 -19.43 -35.08 -30.96
N LEU A 227 -18.61 -34.65 -29.98
CA LEU A 227 -17.89 -33.38 -30.02
C LEU A 227 -16.74 -33.37 -31.02
N ASP A 228 -15.96 -34.46 -31.10
CA ASP A 228 -14.91 -34.64 -32.10
C ASP A 228 -14.83 -36.14 -32.50
N PRO A 229 -15.62 -36.54 -33.51
CA PRO A 229 -15.73 -37.95 -33.91
C PRO A 229 -14.44 -38.50 -34.52
N GLU A 230 -13.56 -37.64 -35.05
CA GLU A 230 -12.31 -38.09 -35.66
C GLU A 230 -11.24 -38.40 -34.61
N ARG A 231 -11.18 -37.63 -33.51
CA ARG A 231 -10.04 -37.66 -32.57
C ARG A 231 -10.38 -38.16 -31.18
N LEU A 232 -11.66 -38.19 -30.79
CA LEU A 232 -12.10 -38.65 -29.46
C LEU A 232 -12.80 -40.04 -29.50
N GLN A 233 -12.76 -40.71 -30.66
CA GLN A 233 -13.27 -42.07 -30.83
C GLN A 233 -12.36 -43.15 -30.24
N ASN A 234 -11.09 -42.85 -30.02
CA ASN A 234 -10.10 -43.81 -29.53
C ASN A 234 -10.49 -44.42 -28.18
N GLU A 235 -10.26 -45.73 -28.05
CA GLU A 235 -10.49 -46.51 -26.82
C GLU A 235 -9.19 -46.81 -26.06
N THR A 236 -8.03 -46.57 -26.68
CA THR A 236 -6.71 -46.66 -26.06
C THR A 236 -5.87 -45.43 -26.39
N LEU A 237 -4.97 -45.03 -25.49
CA LEU A 237 -4.03 -43.94 -25.73
C LEU A 237 -2.81 -44.45 -26.49
N GLN A 238 -2.30 -43.64 -27.42
CA GLN A 238 -0.96 -43.86 -27.97
C GLN A 238 0.07 -43.34 -26.96
N GLU A 239 0.63 -44.23 -26.15
CA GLU A 239 1.65 -43.88 -25.17
C GLU A 239 3.05 -43.97 -25.80
N LYS A 240 3.86 -42.92 -25.60
CA LYS A 240 5.30 -42.94 -25.90
C LYS A 240 6.01 -43.57 -24.71
N GLU A 241 6.90 -44.54 -24.95
CA GLU A 241 7.70 -45.16 -23.88
C GLU A 241 8.87 -44.23 -23.48
N TYR A 242 8.68 -43.37 -22.47
CA TYR A 242 9.70 -42.40 -22.04
C TYR A 242 10.79 -43.01 -21.12
N ALA A 243 10.47 -44.04 -20.32
CA ALA A 243 11.37 -44.61 -19.31
C ALA A 243 12.15 -45.87 -19.74
N VAL A 244 12.64 -45.95 -20.98
CA VAL A 244 13.42 -47.11 -21.48
C VAL A 244 14.91 -46.73 -21.57
N ASN A 245 15.84 -47.48 -20.96
CA ASN A 245 17.30 -47.22 -21.03
C ASN A 245 17.75 -45.82 -20.57
N CYS A 246 17.39 -45.38 -19.36
CA CYS A 246 17.71 -44.05 -18.83
C CYS A 246 19.19 -43.73 -18.58
N SER A 247 20.10 -44.65 -18.88
CA SER A 247 21.55 -44.46 -18.83
C SER A 247 22.16 -44.00 -20.16
N ASP A 248 21.42 -44.07 -21.27
CA ASP A 248 21.91 -43.70 -22.60
C ASP A 248 21.47 -42.28 -22.99
N ILE A 249 22.36 -41.31 -22.83
CA ILE A 249 22.12 -39.87 -23.04
C ILE A 249 22.84 -39.44 -24.33
N THR A 250 22.15 -39.52 -25.47
CA THR A 250 22.63 -39.03 -26.77
C THR A 250 22.02 -37.67 -27.12
N LEU A 251 22.69 -36.89 -27.97
CA LEU A 251 22.19 -35.58 -28.44
C LEU A 251 20.87 -35.70 -29.22
N GLU A 252 20.70 -36.76 -30.01
CA GLU A 252 19.47 -37.04 -30.76
C GLU A 252 18.32 -37.32 -29.81
N ARG A 253 18.55 -38.15 -28.79
CA ARG A 253 17.54 -38.48 -27.78
C ARG A 253 17.13 -37.27 -26.94
N LEU A 254 18.08 -36.41 -26.56
CA LEU A 254 17.79 -35.13 -25.90
C LEU A 254 16.98 -34.20 -26.81
N TRP A 255 17.27 -34.17 -28.12
CA TRP A 255 16.53 -33.34 -29.08
C TRP A 255 15.10 -33.85 -29.33
N GLU A 256 14.89 -35.16 -29.32
CA GLU A 256 13.55 -35.76 -29.43
C GLU A 256 12.66 -35.48 -28.21
N HIS A 257 13.25 -35.31 -27.02
CA HIS A 257 12.54 -34.92 -25.79
C HIS A 257 12.34 -33.39 -25.68
N MET A 258 13.06 -32.59 -26.50
CA MET A 258 12.88 -31.13 -26.62
C MET A 258 11.72 -30.77 -27.55
N ASP A 259 10.50 -31.21 -27.21
CA ASP A 259 9.30 -31.01 -28.02
C ASP A 259 8.40 -29.88 -27.45
N ILE A 260 7.11 -29.88 -27.84
CA ILE A 260 6.14 -28.90 -27.37
C ILE A 260 5.95 -28.90 -25.84
N PHE A 261 6.28 -30.01 -25.14
CA PHE A 261 6.21 -30.11 -23.69
C PHE A 261 7.28 -29.29 -22.99
N ALA A 262 8.52 -29.26 -23.49
CA ALA A 262 9.58 -28.39 -22.97
C ALA A 262 9.18 -26.90 -23.05
N VAL A 263 8.54 -26.49 -24.15
CA VAL A 263 7.99 -25.13 -24.31
C VAL A 263 6.83 -24.89 -23.35
N ALA A 264 5.94 -25.87 -23.17
CA ALA A 264 4.82 -25.79 -22.24
C ALA A 264 5.28 -25.67 -20.79
N HIS A 265 6.32 -26.42 -20.38
CA HIS A 265 6.96 -26.33 -19.07
C HIS A 265 7.54 -24.93 -18.87
N PHE A 266 8.38 -24.45 -19.79
CA PHE A 266 8.94 -23.10 -19.74
C PHE A 266 7.87 -21.99 -19.61
N LEU A 267 6.85 -22.01 -20.48
CA LEU A 267 5.78 -21.01 -20.47
C LEU A 267 4.90 -21.13 -19.23
N GLY A 268 4.60 -22.35 -18.80
CA GLY A 268 3.86 -22.65 -17.58
C GLY A 268 4.56 -22.07 -16.36
N TRP A 269 5.85 -22.35 -16.19
CA TRP A 269 6.66 -21.85 -15.08
C TRP A 269 6.92 -20.34 -15.14
N THR A 270 7.00 -19.77 -16.35
CA THR A 270 6.97 -18.31 -16.52
C THR A 270 5.68 -17.71 -15.99
N MET A 271 4.52 -18.30 -16.33
CA MET A 271 3.22 -17.85 -15.82
C MET A 271 3.13 -18.03 -14.29
N LYS A 272 3.57 -19.17 -13.74
CA LYS A 272 3.60 -19.39 -12.28
C LYS A 272 4.47 -18.38 -11.57
N GLY A 273 5.65 -18.06 -12.11
CA GLY A 273 6.52 -16.99 -11.61
C GLY A 273 5.80 -15.63 -11.56
N LEU A 274 5.03 -15.28 -12.60
CA LEU A 274 4.26 -14.03 -12.67
C LEU A 274 3.09 -13.97 -11.66
N LEU A 275 2.48 -15.11 -11.33
CA LEU A 275 1.32 -15.21 -10.44
C LEU A 275 1.72 -15.33 -8.97
N ILE A 276 2.64 -16.25 -8.64
CA ILE A 276 3.08 -16.55 -7.27
C ILE A 276 4.07 -15.49 -6.77
N ARG A 277 4.93 -14.99 -7.68
CA ARG A 277 5.94 -13.93 -7.43
C ARG A 277 6.89 -14.22 -6.27
N HIS A 278 7.16 -15.49 -6.03
CA HIS A 278 8.07 -15.91 -4.98
C HIS A 278 8.94 -17.08 -5.43
N THR A 279 10.22 -16.81 -5.68
CA THR A 279 11.17 -17.77 -6.26
C THR A 279 11.22 -19.08 -5.49
N ILE A 280 11.33 -19.05 -4.16
CA ILE A 280 11.49 -20.27 -3.35
C ILE A 280 10.21 -21.13 -3.39
N ILE A 281 9.03 -20.51 -3.41
CA ILE A 281 7.76 -21.25 -3.49
C ILE A 281 7.65 -21.89 -4.89
N CYS A 282 8.02 -21.18 -5.96
CA CYS A 282 7.99 -21.74 -7.30
C CYS A 282 8.95 -22.94 -7.44
N TRP A 283 10.19 -22.82 -6.96
CA TRP A 283 11.13 -23.95 -6.98
C TRP A 283 10.62 -25.14 -6.17
N TYR A 284 10.03 -24.88 -5.00
CA TYR A 284 9.42 -25.92 -4.20
C TYR A 284 8.27 -26.63 -4.92
N ILE A 285 7.34 -25.89 -5.53
CA ILE A 285 6.24 -26.49 -6.31
C ILE A 285 6.80 -27.29 -7.49
N SER A 286 7.91 -26.84 -8.11
CA SER A 286 8.53 -27.56 -9.23
C SER A 286 9.06 -28.91 -8.77
N ILE A 287 9.82 -28.94 -7.69
CA ILE A 287 10.35 -30.19 -7.13
C ILE A 287 9.21 -31.08 -6.60
N ALA A 288 8.18 -30.46 -6.02
CA ALA A 288 7.01 -31.18 -5.53
C ALA A 288 6.19 -31.82 -6.66
N TRP A 289 6.19 -31.24 -7.86
CA TRP A 289 5.55 -31.81 -9.04
C TRP A 289 6.25 -33.10 -9.49
N GLU A 290 7.57 -33.07 -9.66
CA GLU A 290 8.36 -34.29 -10.00
C GLU A 290 8.18 -35.39 -8.96
N LEU A 291 8.17 -35.03 -7.67
CA LEU A 291 7.89 -35.98 -6.59
C LEU A 291 6.49 -36.58 -6.71
N THR A 292 5.52 -35.79 -7.16
CA THR A 292 4.15 -36.26 -7.40
C THR A 292 4.12 -37.27 -8.53
N GLU A 293 4.85 -37.03 -9.63
CA GLU A 293 4.94 -37.98 -10.73
C GLU A 293 5.52 -39.33 -10.28
N VAL A 294 6.62 -39.31 -9.53
CA VAL A 294 7.25 -40.52 -8.95
C VAL A 294 6.28 -41.28 -8.03
N VAL A 295 5.53 -40.57 -7.19
CA VAL A 295 4.57 -41.20 -6.27
C VAL A 295 3.41 -41.84 -7.04
N PHE A 296 2.93 -41.19 -8.09
CA PHE A 296 1.75 -41.61 -8.84
C PHE A 296 2.06 -42.51 -10.06
N THR A 297 3.33 -42.83 -10.34
CA THR A 297 3.73 -43.73 -11.44
C THR A 297 3.02 -45.09 -11.40
N HIS A 298 2.70 -45.60 -10.20
CA HIS A 298 1.98 -46.86 -10.03
C HIS A 298 0.51 -46.82 -10.53
N ILE A 299 -0.07 -45.63 -10.68
CA ILE A 299 -1.44 -45.41 -11.17
C ILE A 299 -1.42 -44.89 -12.62
N LEU A 300 -0.47 -44.02 -12.94
CA LEU A 300 -0.32 -43.39 -14.24
C LEU A 300 1.06 -43.77 -14.84
N PRO A 301 1.11 -44.76 -15.74
CA PRO A 301 2.35 -45.18 -16.39
C PRO A 301 3.06 -44.05 -17.16
N ASN A 302 2.29 -43.07 -17.66
CA ASN A 302 2.82 -41.87 -18.33
C ASN A 302 3.70 -40.98 -17.44
N PHE A 303 3.72 -41.19 -16.11
CA PHE A 303 4.63 -40.48 -15.19
C PHE A 303 5.97 -41.20 -15.00
N ALA A 304 6.18 -42.34 -15.67
CA ALA A 304 7.48 -42.99 -15.69
C ALA A 304 8.39 -42.25 -16.67
N GLU A 305 9.33 -41.47 -16.14
CA GLU A 305 10.31 -40.70 -16.91
C GLU A 305 11.74 -41.00 -16.44
N CYS A 306 12.72 -40.66 -17.27
CA CYS A 306 14.12 -40.83 -16.91
C CYS A 306 14.57 -39.76 -15.90
N TRP A 307 15.50 -40.12 -15.00
CA TRP A 307 15.99 -39.21 -13.96
C TRP A 307 16.60 -37.91 -14.51
N TRP A 308 17.24 -37.96 -15.68
CA TRP A 308 17.84 -36.79 -16.33
C TRP A 308 16.80 -35.90 -16.99
N ASP A 309 15.64 -36.45 -17.34
CA ASP A 309 14.50 -35.72 -17.88
C ASP A 309 13.85 -34.91 -16.76
N ALA A 310 13.38 -35.60 -15.71
CA ALA A 310 12.77 -34.99 -14.52
C ALA A 310 13.69 -33.95 -13.83
N LEU A 311 14.95 -34.30 -13.53
CA LEU A 311 15.83 -33.40 -12.77
C LEU A 311 16.58 -32.39 -13.65
N GLY A 312 17.09 -32.84 -14.79
CA GLY A 312 17.97 -32.03 -15.66
C GLY A 312 17.17 -31.15 -16.62
N LEU A 313 16.27 -31.77 -17.39
CA LEU A 313 15.50 -31.06 -18.40
C LEU A 313 14.36 -30.27 -17.76
N ASP A 314 13.55 -30.90 -16.91
CA ASP A 314 12.37 -30.27 -16.37
C ASP A 314 12.67 -29.32 -15.21
N VAL A 315 13.19 -29.80 -14.08
CA VAL A 315 13.44 -28.94 -12.92
C VAL A 315 14.46 -27.84 -13.20
N ILE A 316 15.63 -28.19 -13.74
CA ILE A 316 16.73 -27.23 -13.88
C ILE A 316 16.56 -26.35 -15.12
N LEU A 317 16.34 -26.93 -16.30
CA LEU A 317 16.31 -26.18 -17.55
C LEU A 317 14.95 -25.52 -17.77
N CYS A 318 13.87 -26.27 -18.00
CA CYS A 318 12.57 -25.71 -18.38
C CYS A 318 11.94 -24.90 -17.25
N ASN A 319 11.78 -25.51 -16.07
CA ASN A 319 11.11 -24.93 -14.92
C ASN A 319 11.97 -23.81 -14.33
N GLY A 320 13.26 -24.07 -14.11
CA GLY A 320 14.21 -23.10 -13.57
C GLY A 320 14.34 -21.84 -14.44
N THR A 321 14.48 -21.98 -15.77
CA THR A 321 14.55 -20.81 -16.67
C THR A 321 13.22 -20.09 -16.77
N GLY A 322 12.09 -20.81 -16.79
CA GLY A 322 10.75 -20.22 -16.75
C GLY A 322 10.52 -19.38 -15.48
N ILE A 323 10.87 -19.90 -14.31
CA ILE A 323 10.82 -19.17 -13.03
C ILE A 323 11.69 -17.91 -13.11
N PHE A 324 12.92 -18.02 -13.61
CA PHE A 324 13.82 -16.88 -13.76
C PHE A 324 13.22 -15.79 -14.67
N VAL A 325 12.70 -16.17 -15.84
CA VAL A 325 12.06 -15.23 -16.79
C VAL A 325 10.82 -14.59 -16.17
N GLY A 326 9.96 -15.36 -15.48
CA GLY A 326 8.79 -14.84 -14.78
C GLY A 326 9.16 -13.79 -13.72
N MET A 327 10.16 -14.09 -12.88
CA MET A 327 10.64 -13.15 -11.85
C MET A 327 11.32 -11.93 -12.46
N TRP A 328 12.09 -12.10 -13.54
CA TRP A 328 12.70 -11.01 -14.28
C TRP A 328 11.64 -10.08 -14.88
N LEU A 329 10.57 -10.63 -15.47
CA LEU A 329 9.44 -9.86 -15.99
C LEU A 329 8.76 -9.07 -14.87
N CYS A 330 8.49 -9.68 -13.71
CA CYS A 330 7.97 -8.96 -12.54
C CYS A 330 8.85 -7.76 -12.19
N LYS A 331 10.16 -7.97 -12.00
CA LYS A 331 11.11 -6.91 -11.64
C LYS A 331 11.20 -5.81 -12.70
N LYS A 332 11.17 -6.17 -13.98
CA LYS A 332 11.23 -5.22 -15.11
C LYS A 332 9.96 -4.37 -15.21
N LEU A 333 8.79 -4.95 -14.93
CA LEU A 333 7.52 -4.25 -14.98
C LEU A 333 7.24 -3.42 -13.71
N GLU A 334 7.73 -3.84 -12.55
CA GLU A 334 7.61 -3.13 -11.26
C GLU A 334 8.42 -1.82 -11.23
N MET A 335 9.54 -1.75 -11.95
CA MET A 335 10.46 -0.60 -11.96
C MET A 335 10.05 0.57 -12.87
N ARG A 336 8.89 0.51 -13.53
CA ARG A 336 8.44 1.55 -14.47
C ARG A 336 7.18 2.25 -13.96
N GLU A 337 7.33 3.48 -13.48
CA GLU A 337 6.21 4.41 -13.38
C GLU A 337 5.80 4.82 -14.80
N PHE A 338 4.60 4.43 -15.23
CA PHE A 338 4.10 4.77 -16.56
C PHE A 338 3.27 6.06 -16.51
N HIS A 339 3.80 7.13 -17.09
CA HIS A 339 3.02 8.34 -17.36
C HIS A 339 2.21 8.13 -18.64
N TRP A 340 0.87 8.14 -18.51
CA TRP A 340 -0.03 7.82 -19.63
C TRP A 340 -0.51 9.09 -20.33
N GLU A 341 -0.02 9.32 -21.54
CA GLU A 341 -0.56 10.36 -22.43
C GLU A 341 -1.84 9.87 -23.14
N SER A 342 -2.62 10.76 -23.78
CA SER A 342 -3.83 10.40 -24.54
C SER A 342 -3.49 9.67 -25.85
N ILE A 343 -4.35 8.76 -26.35
CA ILE A 343 -4.03 8.06 -27.63
C ILE A 343 -4.03 9.05 -28.80
N LYS A 344 -4.71 10.18 -28.59
CA LYS A 344 -4.76 11.31 -29.51
C LYS A 344 -3.44 12.09 -29.56
N THR A 345 -2.60 12.04 -28.53
CA THR A 345 -1.31 12.75 -28.49
C THR A 345 -0.17 11.93 -29.10
N ILE A 346 -0.33 10.62 -29.28
CA ILE A 346 0.67 9.75 -29.87
C ILE A 346 0.51 9.73 -31.41
N ARG A 347 1.44 10.36 -32.13
CA ARG A 347 1.36 10.46 -33.61
C ARG A 347 1.75 9.18 -34.34
N SER A 348 2.66 8.35 -33.80
CA SER A 348 3.17 7.16 -34.50
C SER A 348 2.32 5.91 -34.27
N THR A 349 2.15 5.09 -35.31
CA THR A 349 1.48 3.77 -35.25
C THR A 349 2.21 2.81 -34.30
N LYS A 350 3.54 2.79 -34.32
CA LYS A 350 4.36 2.02 -33.36
C LYS A 350 4.15 2.48 -31.91
N GLY A 351 3.99 3.80 -31.69
CA GLY A 351 3.67 4.35 -30.36
C GLY A 351 2.25 4.00 -29.90
N LYS A 352 1.26 4.03 -30.80
CA LYS A 352 -0.12 3.62 -30.53
C LYS A 352 -0.20 2.12 -30.22
N PHE A 353 0.50 1.29 -30.97
CA PHE A 353 0.59 -0.15 -30.72
C PHE A 353 1.30 -0.45 -29.39
N LYS A 354 2.46 0.18 -29.14
CA LYS A 354 3.16 0.08 -27.84
C LYS A 354 2.25 0.47 -26.68
N ARG A 355 1.47 1.54 -26.83
CA ARG A 355 0.48 1.96 -25.82
C ARG A 355 -0.62 0.92 -25.64
N ALA A 356 -1.18 0.37 -26.72
CA ALA A 356 -2.21 -0.67 -26.66
C ALA A 356 -1.70 -1.92 -25.95
N VAL A 357 -0.48 -2.37 -26.24
CA VAL A 357 0.16 -3.50 -25.55
C VAL A 357 0.40 -3.18 -24.07
N LEU A 358 0.83 -1.97 -23.73
CA LEU A 358 1.08 -1.59 -22.34
C LEU A 358 -0.22 -1.43 -21.52
N GLN A 359 -1.40 -1.25 -22.13
CA GLN A 359 -2.68 -1.21 -21.41
C GLN A 359 -3.03 -2.54 -20.72
N PHE A 360 -2.36 -3.64 -21.11
CA PHE A 360 -2.46 -4.94 -20.45
C PHE A 360 -1.57 -5.06 -19.20
N THR A 361 -0.73 -4.06 -18.90
CA THR A 361 0.01 -4.01 -17.64
C THR A 361 -0.89 -3.53 -16.48
N PRO A 362 -0.67 -4.03 -15.24
CA PRO A 362 -1.46 -3.61 -14.09
C PRO A 362 -1.23 -2.13 -13.75
N GLU A 363 -2.27 -1.48 -13.21
CA GLU A 363 -2.24 -0.06 -12.81
C GLU A 363 -1.29 0.23 -11.65
N SER A 364 -1.23 -0.71 -10.70
CA SER A 364 -0.26 -0.70 -9.60
C SER A 364 0.21 -2.12 -9.32
N TRP A 365 1.49 -2.24 -8.98
CA TRP A 365 2.08 -3.51 -8.57
C TRP A 365 1.88 -3.69 -7.06
N LEU A 366 1.09 -4.69 -6.68
CA LEU A 366 1.02 -5.14 -5.29
C LEU A 366 2.32 -5.90 -4.98
N LYS A 367 3.06 -5.42 -3.98
CA LYS A 367 4.20 -6.16 -3.43
C LYS A 367 3.66 -7.38 -2.68
N ILE A 368 4.01 -8.57 -3.18
CA ILE A 368 3.59 -9.84 -2.59
C ILE A 368 4.68 -10.27 -1.61
N ASP A 369 4.29 -10.45 -0.36
CA ASP A 369 5.13 -11.02 0.68
C ASP A 369 4.34 -12.08 1.44
N TRP A 370 4.64 -13.34 1.12
CA TRP A 370 4.00 -14.49 1.75
C TRP A 370 4.39 -14.66 3.23
N PHE A 371 5.38 -13.92 3.76
CA PHE A 371 6.13 -14.34 4.96
C PHE A 371 6.21 -13.33 6.13
N THR A 372 5.49 -12.21 6.12
CA THR A 372 5.49 -11.23 7.23
C THR A 372 4.54 -11.59 8.39
N ASN A 373 5.08 -11.88 9.59
CA ASN A 373 4.43 -12.10 10.91
C ASN A 373 3.57 -13.39 11.14
N LEU A 374 3.88 -14.08 12.25
CA LEU A 374 3.25 -15.27 12.92
C LEU A 374 3.10 -16.59 12.13
N ALA A 375 3.69 -17.65 12.72
CA ALA A 375 4.46 -18.72 12.05
C ALA A 375 3.73 -20.04 11.72
N LEU A 376 2.44 -20.22 12.03
CA LEU A 376 1.72 -21.48 11.75
C LEU A 376 0.54 -21.31 10.80
N LYS A 377 -0.33 -20.33 11.06
CA LYS A 377 -1.53 -20.08 10.22
C LYS A 377 -1.16 -19.82 8.76
N ARG A 378 -0.10 -19.05 8.52
CA ARG A 378 0.39 -18.77 7.15
C ARG A 378 1.01 -19.99 6.50
N THR A 379 1.78 -20.78 7.24
CA THR A 379 2.34 -22.05 6.76
C THR A 379 1.24 -23.00 6.33
N LEU A 380 0.15 -23.08 7.10
CA LEU A 380 -1.04 -23.86 6.74
C LEU A 380 -1.72 -23.32 5.47
N TRP A 381 -1.79 -21.99 5.28
CA TRP A 381 -2.33 -21.42 4.04
C TRP A 381 -1.45 -21.70 2.82
N VAL A 382 -0.12 -21.59 2.94
CA VAL A 382 0.80 -21.95 1.86
C VAL A 382 0.70 -23.45 1.56
N TYR A 383 0.55 -24.29 2.59
CA TYR A 383 0.37 -25.72 2.41
C TYR A 383 -0.93 -26.04 1.66
N LEU A 384 -2.05 -25.44 2.06
CA LEU A 384 -3.33 -25.58 1.36
C LEU A 384 -3.23 -25.08 -0.09
N PHE A 385 -2.53 -23.98 -0.31
CA PHE A 385 -2.29 -23.45 -1.66
C PHE A 385 -1.54 -24.45 -2.54
N VAL A 386 -0.42 -25.01 -2.04
CA VAL A 386 0.38 -26.02 -2.77
C VAL A 386 -0.44 -27.27 -3.03
N LEU A 387 -1.20 -27.74 -2.04
CA LEU A 387 -2.02 -28.95 -2.17
C LEU A 387 -3.11 -28.80 -3.25
N ILE A 388 -3.86 -27.70 -3.21
CA ILE A 388 -4.90 -27.41 -4.23
C ILE A 388 -4.25 -27.24 -5.62
N TRP A 389 -3.07 -26.63 -5.67
CA TRP A 389 -2.34 -26.43 -6.92
C TRP A 389 -1.97 -27.77 -7.57
N ILE A 390 -1.27 -28.64 -6.82
CA ILE A 390 -0.83 -29.93 -7.34
C ILE A 390 -2.03 -30.81 -7.67
N ALA A 391 -3.09 -30.79 -6.84
CA ALA A 391 -4.33 -31.51 -7.14
C ALA A 391 -4.98 -31.04 -8.46
N SER A 392 -4.98 -29.73 -8.74
CA SER A 392 -5.51 -29.19 -10.00
C SER A 392 -4.72 -29.64 -11.23
N GLU A 393 -3.40 -29.74 -11.11
CA GLU A 393 -2.53 -30.23 -12.19
C GLU A 393 -2.72 -31.73 -12.38
N LEU A 394 -2.69 -32.50 -11.30
CA LEU A 394 -2.91 -33.95 -11.29
C LEU A 394 -4.28 -34.34 -11.90
N ASN A 395 -5.33 -33.55 -11.62
CA ASN A 395 -6.64 -33.75 -12.23
C ASN A 395 -6.60 -33.71 -13.77
N THR A 396 -5.70 -32.92 -14.36
CA THR A 396 -5.53 -32.82 -15.81
C THR A 396 -5.13 -34.16 -16.41
N PHE A 397 -4.16 -34.83 -15.79
CA PHE A 397 -3.62 -36.10 -16.27
C PHE A 397 -4.61 -37.24 -16.05
N PHE A 398 -5.28 -37.28 -14.89
CA PHE A 398 -6.32 -38.27 -14.63
C PHE A 398 -7.51 -38.16 -15.60
N LEU A 399 -8.05 -36.95 -15.83
CA LEU A 399 -9.17 -36.77 -16.77
C LEU A 399 -8.80 -37.20 -18.18
N LYS A 400 -7.59 -36.84 -18.63
CA LYS A 400 -7.07 -37.25 -19.92
C LYS A 400 -6.97 -38.77 -20.04
N HIS A 401 -6.43 -39.43 -19.01
CA HIS A 401 -6.21 -40.88 -19.04
C HIS A 401 -7.53 -41.67 -18.95
N ILE A 402 -8.40 -41.30 -18.01
CA ILE A 402 -9.70 -41.95 -17.79
C ILE A 402 -10.60 -41.87 -19.02
N PHE A 403 -10.63 -40.72 -19.71
CA PHE A 403 -11.50 -40.55 -20.88
C PHE A 403 -10.80 -40.81 -22.22
N VAL A 404 -9.54 -41.23 -22.19
CA VAL A 404 -8.73 -41.55 -23.37
C VAL A 404 -8.70 -40.38 -24.36
N VAL A 405 -8.15 -39.25 -23.90
CA VAL A 405 -7.95 -38.05 -24.72
C VAL A 405 -6.47 -37.92 -25.07
N ASP A 406 -6.11 -37.93 -26.35
CA ASP A 406 -4.71 -37.83 -26.76
C ASP A 406 -4.06 -36.50 -26.32
N THR A 407 -2.77 -36.51 -25.98
CA THR A 407 -2.08 -35.31 -25.46
C THR A 407 -2.02 -34.17 -26.47
N SER A 408 -1.94 -34.51 -27.76
CA SER A 408 -1.94 -33.56 -28.88
C SER A 408 -3.32 -32.96 -29.16
N HIS A 409 -4.38 -33.46 -28.51
CA HIS A 409 -5.73 -32.99 -28.75
C HIS A 409 -5.92 -31.53 -28.27
N PRO A 410 -6.50 -30.64 -29.08
CA PRO A 410 -6.67 -29.22 -28.72
C PRO A 410 -7.43 -28.98 -27.40
N ALA A 411 -8.31 -29.91 -26.99
CA ALA A 411 -9.03 -29.80 -25.73
C ALA A 411 -8.11 -29.78 -24.50
N VAL A 412 -7.00 -30.53 -24.52
CA VAL A 412 -6.01 -30.55 -23.43
C VAL A 412 -5.35 -29.18 -23.31
N PHE A 413 -4.89 -28.64 -24.43
CA PHE A 413 -4.29 -27.30 -24.50
C PHE A 413 -5.25 -26.18 -24.06
N TRP A 414 -6.49 -26.18 -24.58
CA TRP A 414 -7.49 -25.17 -24.21
C TRP A 414 -7.91 -25.26 -22.75
N ARG A 415 -7.97 -26.47 -22.17
CA ARG A 415 -8.22 -26.65 -20.74
C ARG A 415 -7.09 -26.04 -19.90
N ILE A 416 -5.83 -26.26 -20.25
CA ILE A 416 -4.68 -25.67 -19.54
C ILE A 416 -4.76 -24.14 -19.57
N ILE A 417 -5.06 -23.54 -20.73
CA ILE A 417 -5.28 -22.09 -20.85
C ILE A 417 -6.44 -21.63 -19.96
N LEU A 418 -7.56 -22.35 -19.99
CA LEU A 418 -8.75 -22.02 -19.20
C LEU A 418 -8.42 -22.01 -17.70
N ILE A 419 -7.82 -23.08 -17.18
CA ILE A 419 -7.41 -23.20 -15.78
C ILE A 419 -6.39 -22.10 -15.43
N GLY A 420 -5.47 -21.78 -16.34
CA GLY A 420 -4.54 -20.67 -16.17
C GLY A 420 -5.23 -19.30 -16.01
N LEU A 421 -6.24 -19.02 -16.82
CA LEU A 421 -7.02 -17.77 -16.73
C LEU A 421 -7.91 -17.70 -15.49
N ILE A 422 -8.47 -18.83 -15.03
CA ILE A 422 -9.29 -18.93 -13.82
C ILE A 422 -8.42 -18.79 -12.56
N SER A 423 -7.24 -19.42 -12.56
CA SER A 423 -6.32 -19.41 -11.41
C SER A 423 -5.76 -18.02 -11.12
N ALA A 424 -5.45 -17.20 -12.13
CA ALA A 424 -4.87 -15.87 -11.94
C ALA A 424 -5.66 -14.95 -10.96
N PRO A 425 -6.98 -14.70 -11.15
CA PRO A 425 -7.78 -13.93 -10.19
C PRO A 425 -8.01 -14.68 -8.87
N SER A 426 -8.03 -16.01 -8.89
CA SER A 426 -8.21 -16.85 -7.72
C SER A 426 -7.03 -16.76 -6.75
N ILE A 427 -5.80 -16.86 -7.25
CA ILE A 427 -4.55 -16.73 -6.48
C ILE A 427 -4.48 -15.36 -5.81
N ARG A 428 -4.86 -14.29 -6.53
CA ARG A 428 -4.90 -12.94 -5.96
C ARG A 428 -5.91 -12.83 -4.81
N GLN A 429 -7.11 -13.37 -4.98
CA GLN A 429 -8.14 -13.38 -3.93
C GLN A 429 -7.68 -14.21 -2.72
N PHE A 430 -7.06 -15.37 -2.96
CA PHE A 430 -6.51 -16.23 -1.92
C PHE A 430 -5.37 -15.54 -1.16
N TYR A 431 -4.42 -14.93 -1.87
CA TYR A 431 -3.31 -14.20 -1.27
C TYR A 431 -3.80 -13.11 -0.33
N VAL A 432 -4.75 -12.27 -0.77
CA VAL A 432 -5.32 -11.20 0.06
C VAL A 432 -6.02 -11.77 1.30
N PHE A 433 -6.77 -12.86 1.15
CA PHE A 433 -7.40 -13.56 2.27
C PHE A 433 -6.39 -14.18 3.25
N ALA A 434 -5.29 -14.75 2.75
CA ALA A 434 -4.27 -15.39 3.58
C ALA A 434 -3.37 -14.38 4.32
N THR A 435 -3.23 -13.15 3.80
CA THR A 435 -2.27 -12.14 4.28
C THR A 435 -2.89 -10.93 4.97
N ASP A 436 -4.07 -10.45 4.58
CA ASP A 436 -4.74 -9.30 5.22
C ASP A 436 -5.61 -9.79 6.40
N PRO A 437 -5.25 -9.49 7.66
CA PRO A 437 -6.01 -9.93 8.83
C PRO A 437 -7.42 -9.33 8.91
N ARG A 438 -7.72 -8.27 8.14
CA ARG A 438 -9.06 -7.67 8.06
C ARG A 438 -9.99 -8.45 7.14
N MET A 439 -9.45 -9.29 6.28
CA MET A 439 -10.19 -10.05 5.29
C MET A 439 -10.56 -11.44 5.81
N ASN A 440 -11.81 -11.59 6.23
CA ASN A 440 -12.32 -12.86 6.78
C ASN A 440 -13.09 -13.70 5.75
N ARG A 441 -13.15 -13.28 4.48
CA ARG A 441 -13.91 -13.97 3.42
C ARG A 441 -13.07 -14.20 2.18
N LEU A 442 -13.07 -15.43 1.69
CA LEU A 442 -12.44 -15.79 0.41
C LEU A 442 -13.29 -15.25 -0.76
N GLY A 443 -12.64 -14.77 -1.81
CA GLY A 443 -13.32 -14.22 -2.98
C GLY A 443 -14.06 -15.27 -3.81
N MET A 444 -15.08 -14.83 -4.57
CA MET A 444 -15.97 -15.72 -5.33
C MET A 444 -15.26 -16.52 -6.42
N GLN A 445 -14.27 -15.93 -7.10
CA GLN A 445 -13.53 -16.65 -8.14
C GLN A 445 -12.73 -17.81 -7.53
N ALA A 446 -12.07 -17.56 -6.40
CA ALA A 446 -11.32 -18.59 -5.68
C ALA A 446 -12.24 -19.72 -5.20
N TRP A 447 -13.45 -19.41 -4.72
CA TRP A 447 -14.45 -20.43 -4.39
C TRP A 447 -14.86 -21.29 -5.59
N VAL A 448 -15.18 -20.65 -6.73
CA VAL A 448 -15.53 -21.37 -7.96
C VAL A 448 -14.36 -22.23 -8.43
N TYR A 449 -13.13 -21.74 -8.33
CA TYR A 449 -11.94 -22.53 -8.67
C TYR A 449 -11.77 -23.76 -7.77
N CYS A 450 -11.92 -23.61 -6.45
CA CYS A 450 -11.89 -24.75 -5.53
C CYS A 450 -13.00 -25.76 -5.83
N ALA A 451 -14.21 -25.30 -6.17
CA ALA A 451 -15.32 -26.16 -6.56
C ALA A 451 -15.02 -26.92 -7.87
N ILE A 452 -14.44 -26.26 -8.87
CA ILE A 452 -13.98 -26.91 -10.11
C ILE A 452 -12.97 -28.02 -9.77
N CYS A 453 -11.93 -27.72 -8.98
CA CYS A 453 -10.91 -28.71 -8.62
C CYS A 453 -11.52 -29.93 -7.88
N ALA A 454 -12.47 -29.69 -6.97
CA ALA A 454 -13.17 -30.74 -6.23
C ALA A 454 -14.07 -31.59 -7.13
N LEU A 455 -14.78 -30.98 -8.08
CA LEU A 455 -15.62 -31.69 -9.05
C LEU A 455 -14.79 -32.55 -9.99
N GLU A 456 -13.68 -32.03 -10.51
CA GLU A 456 -12.74 -32.80 -11.32
C GLU A 456 -12.16 -33.99 -10.55
N ALA A 457 -11.73 -33.78 -9.31
CA ALA A 457 -11.26 -34.87 -8.45
C ALA A 457 -12.36 -35.91 -8.21
N THR A 458 -13.61 -35.47 -8.04
CA THR A 458 -14.77 -36.37 -7.88
C THR A 458 -15.02 -37.20 -9.14
N ILE A 459 -14.93 -36.59 -10.33
CA ILE A 459 -15.02 -37.28 -11.62
C ILE A 459 -13.90 -38.32 -11.73
N ASN A 460 -12.67 -37.93 -11.40
CA ASN A 460 -11.51 -38.82 -11.44
C ASN A 460 -11.68 -40.03 -10.51
N VAL A 461 -12.16 -39.81 -9.29
CA VAL A 461 -12.44 -40.90 -8.34
C VAL A 461 -13.62 -41.77 -8.79
N LYS A 462 -14.68 -41.18 -9.35
CA LYS A 462 -15.87 -41.92 -9.78
C LYS A 462 -15.56 -42.87 -10.92
N PHE A 463 -14.91 -42.37 -11.98
CA PHE A 463 -14.69 -43.13 -13.21
C PHE A 463 -13.33 -43.85 -13.22
N GLY A 464 -12.33 -43.33 -12.52
CA GLY A 464 -11.00 -43.96 -12.42
C GLY A 464 -10.97 -45.23 -11.58
N ARG A 465 -11.96 -45.49 -10.70
CA ARG A 465 -12.01 -46.73 -9.89
C ARG A 465 -12.08 -48.02 -10.70
N GLN A 466 -12.60 -47.96 -11.93
CA GLN A 466 -12.74 -49.13 -12.80
C GLN A 466 -11.59 -49.23 -13.81
N GLU A 467 -11.05 -48.08 -14.24
CA GLU A 467 -10.05 -48.00 -15.31
C GLU A 467 -8.60 -47.98 -14.79
N LEU A 468 -8.36 -47.61 -13.52
CA LEU A 468 -7.02 -47.40 -12.97
C LEU A 468 -6.67 -48.41 -11.87
N PRO A 469 -5.37 -48.73 -11.69
CA PRO A 469 -4.90 -49.51 -10.55
C PRO A 469 -5.34 -48.90 -9.21
N GLY A 470 -5.62 -49.77 -8.22
CA GLY A 470 -6.04 -49.34 -6.89
C GLY A 470 -5.01 -48.42 -6.22
N PRO A 471 -5.42 -47.32 -5.58
CA PRO A 471 -4.50 -46.35 -5.00
C PRO A 471 -3.73 -46.95 -3.81
N GLN A 472 -2.42 -46.78 -3.79
CA GLN A 472 -1.60 -47.14 -2.63
C GLN A 472 -1.71 -46.05 -1.55
N LEU A 473 -2.69 -46.21 -0.65
CA LEU A 473 -2.99 -45.24 0.41
C LEU A 473 -1.77 -44.86 1.27
N GLY A 474 -0.84 -45.80 1.49
CA GLY A 474 0.41 -45.54 2.21
C GLY A 474 1.30 -44.52 1.49
N LEU A 475 1.50 -44.66 0.17
CA LEU A 475 2.28 -43.72 -0.64
C LEU A 475 1.61 -42.36 -0.72
N ILE A 476 0.28 -42.32 -0.88
CA ILE A 476 -0.48 -41.05 -0.92
C ILE A 476 -0.38 -40.33 0.43
N THR A 477 -0.52 -41.05 1.55
CA THR A 477 -0.38 -40.47 2.89
C THR A 477 1.03 -39.92 3.11
N LEU A 478 2.06 -40.68 2.71
CA LEU A 478 3.44 -40.24 2.77
C LEU A 478 3.67 -38.98 1.93
N TRP A 479 3.13 -38.94 0.71
CA TRP A 479 3.21 -37.79 -0.18
C TRP A 479 2.59 -36.52 0.43
N ILE A 480 1.39 -36.62 1.02
CA ILE A 480 0.75 -35.51 1.75
C ILE A 480 1.64 -35.00 2.90
N LEU A 481 2.24 -35.91 3.68
CA LEU A 481 3.14 -35.56 4.78
C LEU A 481 4.44 -34.91 4.29
N VAL A 482 5.03 -35.42 3.20
CA VAL A 482 6.23 -34.83 2.59
C VAL A 482 5.93 -33.43 2.06
N LEU A 483 4.77 -33.21 1.43
CA LEU A 483 4.34 -31.88 1.02
C LEU A 483 4.13 -30.93 2.21
N ALA A 484 3.63 -31.42 3.35
CA ALA A 484 3.49 -30.60 4.55
C ALA A 484 4.86 -30.20 5.12
N MET A 485 5.79 -31.16 5.25
CA MET A 485 7.15 -30.92 5.74
C MET A 485 7.95 -30.01 4.81
N GLY A 486 7.90 -30.26 3.50
CA GLY A 486 8.55 -29.45 2.47
C GLY A 486 8.03 -28.00 2.46
N THR A 487 6.71 -27.82 2.65
CA THR A 487 6.13 -26.48 2.79
C THR A 487 6.64 -25.77 4.03
N PHE A 488 6.69 -26.45 5.18
CA PHE A 488 7.23 -25.88 6.42
C PHE A 488 8.69 -25.45 6.24
N ALA A 489 9.53 -26.31 5.68
CA ALA A 489 10.93 -26.01 5.38
C ALA A 489 11.06 -24.80 4.43
N THR A 490 10.26 -24.76 3.37
CA THR A 490 10.24 -23.65 2.40
C THR A 490 9.89 -22.32 3.06
N VAL A 491 8.86 -22.31 3.90
CA VAL A 491 8.45 -21.12 4.68
C VAL A 491 9.57 -20.71 5.64
N TRP A 492 10.15 -21.66 6.37
CA TRP A 492 11.23 -21.41 7.32
C TRP A 492 12.48 -20.82 6.65
N VAL A 493 12.96 -21.44 5.56
CA VAL A 493 14.11 -20.95 4.78
C VAL A 493 13.84 -19.53 4.24
N SER A 494 12.63 -19.28 3.73
CA SER A 494 12.26 -17.96 3.21
C SER A 494 12.28 -16.88 4.30
N VAL A 495 11.72 -17.18 5.47
CA VAL A 495 11.74 -16.26 6.63
C VAL A 495 13.18 -16.02 7.09
N MET A 496 14.01 -17.05 7.18
CA MET A 496 15.41 -16.91 7.58
C MET A 496 16.23 -16.08 6.60
N LEU A 497 16.07 -16.31 5.29
CA LEU A 497 16.75 -15.51 4.26
C LEU A 497 16.29 -14.05 4.27
N ASN A 498 15.00 -13.79 4.49
CA ASN A 498 14.50 -12.43 4.66
C ASN A 498 15.05 -11.78 5.94
N PHE A 499 15.11 -12.51 7.05
CA PHE A 499 15.71 -12.02 8.29
C PHE A 499 17.19 -11.68 8.10
N VAL A 500 17.98 -12.54 7.43
CA VAL A 500 19.39 -12.27 7.14
C VAL A 500 19.57 -11.06 6.22
N ARG A 501 18.72 -10.91 5.18
CA ARG A 501 18.74 -9.72 4.31
C ARG A 501 18.39 -8.43 5.05
N HIS A 502 17.46 -8.50 5.99
CA HIS A 502 17.01 -7.36 6.79
C HIS A 502 17.97 -7.03 7.95
N ALA A 503 18.57 -8.03 8.58
CA ALA A 503 19.65 -7.86 9.55
C ALA A 503 20.91 -7.18 8.94
N ALA A 504 21.07 -7.24 7.61
CA ALA A 504 22.09 -6.47 6.88
C ALA A 504 21.76 -4.97 6.73
N VAL A 505 20.59 -4.51 7.18
CA VAL A 505 20.25 -3.08 7.18
C VAL A 505 21.15 -2.35 8.18
N ARG A 506 21.94 -1.41 7.68
CA ARG A 506 22.82 -0.56 8.47
C ARG A 506 22.67 0.85 7.94
N VAL A 507 22.27 1.75 8.82
CA VAL A 507 22.03 3.15 8.51
C VAL A 507 22.78 4.01 9.52
N ARG A 508 23.07 5.25 9.15
CA ARG A 508 23.85 6.16 10.00
C ARG A 508 23.25 7.55 10.07
N PHE A 509 23.21 8.08 11.26
CA PHE A 509 23.14 9.52 11.49
C PHE A 509 24.57 10.07 11.60
N ALA A 510 24.94 10.93 10.66
CA ALA A 510 26.30 11.43 10.51
C ALA A 510 26.38 12.96 10.60
N PRO A 511 26.19 13.56 11.79
CA PRO A 511 26.27 15.00 11.97
C PRO A 511 27.72 15.49 12.10
N SER A 512 27.96 16.72 11.64
CA SER A 512 29.18 17.47 11.97
C SER A 512 29.01 18.20 13.31
N PRO A 513 29.97 18.09 14.25
CA PRO A 513 29.89 18.73 15.57
C PRO A 513 30.22 20.24 15.51
N THR A 514 29.34 21.01 14.87
CA THR A 514 29.53 22.47 14.65
C THR A 514 28.54 23.33 15.46
N GLY A 515 28.11 22.87 16.63
CA GLY A 515 27.12 23.53 17.49
C GLY A 515 25.82 22.73 17.68
N SER A 516 24.76 23.39 18.14
CA SER A 516 23.50 22.74 18.55
C SER A 516 22.82 21.95 17.44
N LEU A 517 22.08 20.90 17.85
CA LEU A 517 21.41 19.99 16.93
C LEU A 517 20.26 20.71 16.21
N HIS A 518 20.31 20.75 14.88
CA HIS A 518 19.26 21.33 14.06
C HIS A 518 18.03 20.40 13.98
N LEU A 519 16.81 20.96 13.90
CA LEU A 519 15.57 20.20 13.84
C LEU A 519 15.51 19.23 12.65
N GLY A 520 16.04 19.64 11.50
CA GLY A 520 16.19 18.76 10.32
C GLY A 520 17.16 17.59 10.53
N SER A 521 18.18 17.77 11.38
CA SER A 521 19.10 16.70 11.76
C SER A 521 18.41 15.70 12.69
N LEU A 522 17.61 16.16 13.65
CA LEU A 522 16.77 15.29 14.48
C LEU A 522 15.77 14.49 13.63
N ARG A 523 15.11 15.12 12.65
CA ARG A 523 14.24 14.41 11.70
C ARG A 523 15.01 13.35 10.92
N THR A 524 16.22 13.65 10.47
CA THR A 524 17.09 12.67 9.80
C THR A 524 17.44 11.51 10.72
N ALA A 525 17.79 11.78 11.98
CA ALA A 525 18.07 10.76 12.98
C ALA A 525 16.85 9.87 13.25
N LEU A 526 15.66 10.46 13.42
CA LEU A 526 14.40 9.74 13.58
C LEU A 526 14.14 8.78 12.41
N PHE A 527 14.28 9.24 11.16
CA PHE A 527 14.02 8.39 10.00
C PHE A 527 15.05 7.27 9.86
N ASN A 528 16.32 7.52 10.20
CA ASN A 528 17.32 6.45 10.28
C ASN A 528 16.94 5.44 11.37
N TYR A 529 16.52 5.88 12.55
CA TYR A 529 16.07 5.01 13.63
C TYR A 529 14.85 4.17 13.23
N LEU A 530 13.79 4.79 12.69
CA LEU A 530 12.58 4.10 12.25
C LEU A 530 12.91 3.06 11.16
N PHE A 531 13.75 3.44 10.19
CA PHE A 531 14.18 2.52 9.13
C PHE A 531 14.97 1.33 9.69
N ALA A 532 15.93 1.58 10.58
CA ALA A 532 16.72 0.52 11.21
C ALA A 532 15.81 -0.44 11.99
N LYS A 533 14.96 0.07 12.88
CA LYS A 533 14.13 -0.78 13.72
C LYS A 533 13.04 -1.51 12.92
N LYS A 534 12.43 -0.87 11.92
CA LYS A 534 11.42 -1.50 11.03
C LYS A 534 11.97 -2.74 10.34
N TYR A 535 13.23 -2.69 9.91
CA TYR A 535 13.89 -3.75 9.17
C TYR A 535 14.90 -4.54 10.02
N GLY A 536 14.84 -4.49 11.35
CA GLY A 536 15.73 -5.27 12.23
C GLY A 536 17.24 -4.98 12.05
N GLY A 537 17.58 -3.78 11.55
CA GLY A 537 18.93 -3.32 11.28
C GLY A 537 19.60 -2.58 12.43
N LYS A 538 20.72 -1.93 12.12
CA LYS A 538 21.55 -1.16 13.07
C LYS A 538 21.49 0.34 12.80
N PHE A 539 21.27 1.12 13.85
CA PHE A 539 21.29 2.58 13.84
C PHE A 539 22.59 3.12 14.45
N ILE A 540 23.40 3.79 13.63
CA ILE A 540 24.78 4.16 13.95
C ILE A 540 24.91 5.69 14.07
N LEU A 541 25.63 6.18 15.07
CA LEU A 541 26.10 7.56 15.14
C LEU A 541 27.57 7.63 14.69
N ARG A 542 27.85 8.45 13.68
CA ARG A 542 29.22 8.77 13.24
C ARG A 542 29.44 10.28 13.29
N LEU A 543 30.48 10.75 13.97
CA LEU A 543 30.78 12.18 14.04
C LEU A 543 31.68 12.60 12.87
N GLU A 544 31.22 13.55 12.08
CA GLU A 544 31.93 14.06 10.91
C GLU A 544 32.67 15.37 11.26
N ASP A 545 33.76 15.21 12.00
CA ASP A 545 34.60 16.24 12.61
C ASP A 545 35.86 16.58 11.80
N THR A 546 35.85 16.33 10.48
CA THR A 546 37.00 16.57 9.60
C THR A 546 37.31 18.06 9.36
N ASP A 547 36.35 18.94 9.67
CA ASP A 547 36.49 20.38 9.57
C ASP A 547 36.81 20.99 10.94
N GLN A 548 38.09 20.97 11.29
CA GLN A 548 38.60 21.41 12.59
C GLN A 548 38.32 22.90 12.88
N ALA A 549 38.20 23.75 11.85
CA ALA A 549 37.93 25.18 12.04
C ALA A 549 36.50 25.46 12.53
N ARG A 550 35.56 24.53 12.34
CA ARG A 550 34.16 24.65 12.77
C ARG A 550 33.80 23.73 13.93
N LEU A 551 34.77 22.98 14.45
CA LEU A 551 34.57 22.03 15.54
C LEU A 551 34.22 22.78 16.84
N VAL A 552 33.13 22.38 17.48
CA VAL A 552 32.76 22.83 18.82
C VAL A 552 32.91 21.64 19.78
N PRO A 553 33.91 21.63 20.68
CA PRO A 553 34.12 20.55 21.64
C PRO A 553 32.88 20.24 22.48
N GLY A 554 32.65 18.98 22.85
CA GLY A 554 31.49 18.55 23.64
C GLY A 554 30.18 18.38 22.85
N THR A 555 30.14 18.82 21.59
CA THR A 555 28.92 18.73 20.74
C THR A 555 28.58 17.28 20.39
N GLY A 556 29.58 16.40 20.25
CA GLY A 556 29.36 14.99 19.93
C GLY A 556 28.60 14.26 21.03
N GLU A 557 29.04 14.44 22.28
CA GLU A 557 28.41 13.89 23.49
C GLU A 557 27.00 14.48 23.69
N MET A 558 26.84 15.77 23.41
CA MET A 558 25.53 16.43 23.42
C MET A 558 24.56 15.78 22.43
N PHE A 559 24.99 15.49 21.19
CA PHE A 559 24.11 14.84 20.20
C PHE A 559 23.66 13.46 20.67
N GLU A 560 24.57 12.65 21.20
CA GLU A 560 24.23 11.33 21.72
C GLU A 560 23.23 11.40 22.88
N LYS A 561 23.45 12.34 23.82
CA LYS A 561 22.51 12.59 24.93
C LYS A 561 21.13 13.01 24.42
N VAL A 562 21.06 13.95 23.47
CA VAL A 562 19.79 14.38 22.88
C VAL A 562 19.08 13.19 22.21
N LEU A 563 19.78 12.33 21.47
CA LEU A 563 19.14 11.16 20.88
C LEU A 563 18.60 10.19 21.94
N GLN A 564 19.32 9.99 23.05
CA GLN A 564 18.87 9.18 24.19
C GLN A 564 17.64 9.79 24.87
N ASP A 565 17.61 11.10 25.11
CA ASP A 565 16.46 11.82 25.69
C ASP A 565 15.20 11.68 24.81
N PHE A 566 15.38 11.54 23.50
CA PHE A 566 14.31 11.29 22.54
C PHE A 566 13.96 9.80 22.37
N GLY A 567 14.58 8.89 23.12
CA GLY A 567 14.37 7.44 23.03
C GLY A 567 14.93 6.80 21.75
N LEU A 568 15.79 7.50 21.01
CA LEU A 568 16.41 7.01 19.77
C LEU A 568 17.70 6.25 20.08
N ALA A 569 17.55 5.04 20.62
CA ALA A 569 18.68 4.23 21.06
C ALA A 569 19.65 3.87 19.92
N LEU A 570 20.93 4.19 20.12
CA LEU A 570 22.02 3.89 19.19
C LEU A 570 22.53 2.46 19.37
N ASP A 571 22.77 1.77 18.25
CA ASP A 571 23.38 0.45 18.24
C ASP A 571 24.92 0.56 18.30
N GLU A 572 25.50 1.53 17.59
CA GLU A 572 26.93 1.83 17.55
C GLU A 572 27.14 3.35 17.61
N SER A 573 28.11 3.83 18.37
CA SER A 573 28.41 5.26 18.55
C SER A 573 29.85 5.48 19.03
N PRO A 574 30.36 6.72 19.07
CA PRO A 574 31.66 7.01 19.67
C PRO A 574 31.77 6.58 21.14
N ILE A 575 30.71 6.77 21.95
CA ILE A 575 30.72 6.44 23.37
C ILE A 575 30.49 4.93 23.59
N LYS A 576 29.51 4.36 22.89
CA LYS A 576 29.13 2.94 23.03
C LYS A 576 30.11 1.98 22.35
N GLY A 577 30.87 2.48 21.38
CA GLY A 577 31.73 1.66 20.52
C GLY A 577 30.92 0.85 19.52
N GLY A 578 31.57 -0.17 18.95
CA GLY A 578 31.00 -1.06 17.94
C GLY A 578 32.08 -1.68 17.05
N SER A 579 31.68 -2.62 16.18
CA SER A 579 32.60 -3.46 15.40
C SER A 579 33.43 -2.71 14.35
N TYR A 580 33.10 -1.45 14.04
CA TYR A 580 33.74 -0.68 12.98
C TYR A 580 34.37 0.63 13.48
N GLY A 581 34.53 0.74 14.80
CA GLY A 581 35.15 1.90 15.45
C GLY A 581 36.58 2.18 14.95
N SER A 582 37.09 3.40 15.09
CA SER A 582 36.43 4.56 15.71
C SER A 582 35.26 5.13 14.90
N TYR A 583 34.28 5.72 15.58
CA TYR A 583 33.12 6.42 15.00
C TYR A 583 33.31 7.95 14.92
N LYS A 584 34.52 8.45 15.18
CA LYS A 584 34.95 9.83 14.91
C LYS A 584 35.88 9.85 13.70
N GLN A 585 35.63 10.72 12.73
CA GLN A 585 36.44 10.75 11.51
C GLN A 585 37.87 11.27 11.76
N SER A 586 38.05 12.18 12.71
CA SER A 586 39.38 12.64 13.15
C SER A 586 40.29 11.52 13.68
N GLU A 587 39.72 10.40 14.14
CA GLU A 587 40.47 9.25 14.63
C GLU A 587 40.75 8.20 13.53
N ARG A 588 40.37 8.48 12.27
CA ARG A 588 40.47 7.56 11.12
C ARG A 588 41.42 8.04 10.02
N LEU A 589 42.28 9.03 10.31
CA LEU A 589 43.11 9.71 9.30
C LEU A 589 44.01 8.78 8.49
N ASN A 590 44.65 7.80 9.14
CA ASN A 590 45.54 6.85 8.45
C ASN A 590 44.81 6.05 7.37
N MET A 591 43.58 5.61 7.67
CA MET A 591 42.74 4.88 6.73
C MET A 591 42.36 5.71 5.51
N TYR A 592 42.07 7.00 5.69
CA TYR A 592 41.80 7.89 4.56
C TYR A 592 43.06 8.09 3.71
N LYS A 593 44.24 8.24 4.32
CA LYS A 593 45.52 8.35 3.61
C LYS A 593 45.78 7.11 2.75
N GLU A 594 45.62 5.91 3.31
CA GLU A 594 45.75 4.64 2.57
C GLU A 594 44.80 4.58 1.37
N LYS A 595 43.53 4.99 1.56
CA LYS A 595 42.54 5.04 0.47
C LYS A 595 42.83 6.11 -0.57
N CYS A 596 43.46 7.22 -0.20
CA CYS A 596 43.93 8.21 -1.16
C CYS A 596 45.06 7.65 -2.03
N VAL A 597 46.04 6.96 -1.41
CA VAL A 597 47.13 6.30 -2.15
C VAL A 597 46.55 5.27 -3.13
N GLU A 598 45.60 4.45 -2.71
CA GLU A 598 44.90 3.50 -3.59
C GLU A 598 44.28 4.17 -4.82
N LEU A 599 43.65 5.36 -4.67
CA LEU A 599 43.10 6.10 -5.81
C LEU A 599 44.17 6.73 -6.71
N ILE A 600 45.29 7.16 -6.14
CA ILE A 600 46.42 7.70 -6.91
C ILE A 600 47.03 6.58 -7.77
N ASP A 601 47.28 5.41 -7.20
CA ASP A 601 47.84 4.25 -7.89
C ASP A 601 46.92 3.79 -9.04
N ARG A 602 45.60 3.87 -8.83
CA ARG A 602 44.59 3.58 -9.86
C ARG A 602 44.38 4.72 -10.87
N LYS A 603 45.16 5.80 -10.79
CA LYS A 603 45.09 6.98 -11.67
C LYS A 603 43.73 7.71 -11.63
N HIS A 604 43.01 7.58 -10.51
CA HIS A 604 41.74 8.27 -10.23
C HIS A 604 41.93 9.50 -9.33
N ALA A 605 43.11 9.70 -8.75
CA ALA A 605 43.47 10.89 -7.99
C ALA A 605 44.91 11.33 -8.27
N TYR A 606 45.25 12.57 -7.93
CA TYR A 606 46.60 13.11 -8.11
C TYR A 606 46.90 14.24 -7.11
N HIS A 607 48.20 14.49 -6.88
CA HIS A 607 48.67 15.60 -6.06
C HIS A 607 48.58 16.94 -6.81
N CYS A 608 48.10 17.97 -6.13
CA CYS A 608 47.99 19.33 -6.63
C CYS A 608 48.74 20.29 -5.70
N PHE A 609 49.66 21.06 -6.29
CA PHE A 609 50.53 22.03 -5.60
C PHE A 609 50.13 23.49 -5.88
N CYS A 610 48.94 23.73 -6.43
CA CYS A 610 48.46 25.10 -6.71
C CYS A 610 48.19 25.88 -5.41
N SER A 611 48.75 27.09 -5.31
CA SER A 611 48.52 27.98 -4.16
C SER A 611 47.08 28.50 -4.08
N ALA A 612 46.69 28.94 -2.89
CA ALA A 612 45.37 29.52 -2.65
C ALA A 612 45.16 30.83 -3.45
N GLU A 613 46.17 31.69 -3.58
CA GLU A 613 46.04 32.94 -4.35
C GLU A 613 45.74 32.65 -5.82
N ARG A 614 46.40 31.65 -6.40
CA ARG A 614 46.14 31.23 -7.79
C ARG A 614 44.70 30.76 -7.97
N LEU A 615 44.20 29.94 -7.04
CA LEU A 615 42.83 29.42 -7.12
C LEU A 615 41.80 30.55 -6.96
N ASP A 616 42.10 31.57 -6.16
CA ASP A 616 41.24 32.75 -6.03
C ASP A 616 41.22 33.60 -7.30
N LEU A 617 42.36 33.77 -7.97
CA LEU A 617 42.43 34.44 -9.28
C LEU A 617 41.58 33.71 -10.34
N LEU A 618 41.66 32.37 -10.39
CA LEU A 618 40.81 31.58 -11.29
C LEU A 618 39.31 31.77 -10.99
N ARG A 619 38.94 31.79 -9.71
CA ARG A 619 37.56 32.02 -9.27
C ARG A 619 37.07 33.41 -9.67
N LYS A 620 37.87 34.46 -9.43
CA LYS A 620 37.55 35.85 -9.79
C LYS A 620 37.40 36.03 -11.31
N ASN A 621 38.29 35.43 -12.10
CA ASN A 621 38.19 35.43 -13.56
C ASN A 621 36.90 34.73 -14.03
N ALA A 622 36.59 33.54 -13.49
CA ALA A 622 35.37 32.83 -13.86
C ALA A 622 34.09 33.64 -13.54
N ILE A 623 34.03 34.28 -12.37
CA ILE A 623 32.92 35.16 -11.98
C ILE A 623 32.80 36.35 -12.93
N ARG A 624 33.92 37.02 -13.26
CA ARG A 624 33.96 38.13 -14.22
C ARG A 624 33.44 37.69 -15.59
N ASP A 625 33.83 36.50 -16.02
CA ASP A 625 33.48 35.94 -17.32
C ASP A 625 32.11 35.22 -17.30
N LYS A 626 31.35 35.33 -16.19
CA LYS A 626 30.04 34.68 -15.95
C LYS A 626 30.02 33.17 -16.20
N SER A 627 31.15 32.51 -15.97
CA SER A 627 31.31 31.06 -16.09
C SER A 627 31.37 30.38 -14.72
N VAL A 628 31.10 29.08 -14.67
CA VAL A 628 31.15 28.30 -13.43
C VAL A 628 32.60 28.18 -12.96
N PRO A 629 32.95 28.62 -11.73
CA PRO A 629 34.29 28.47 -11.20
C PRO A 629 34.67 26.99 -11.11
N LYS A 630 35.74 26.60 -11.80
CA LYS A 630 36.25 25.22 -11.79
C LYS A 630 37.77 25.20 -11.71
N TYR A 631 38.30 24.15 -11.12
CA TYR A 631 39.73 23.88 -11.20
C TYR A 631 40.10 23.52 -12.64
N ASP A 632 41.23 24.04 -13.11
CA ASP A 632 41.67 23.95 -14.51
C ASP A 632 42.54 22.73 -14.80
N GLY A 633 42.77 21.86 -13.81
CA GLY A 633 43.51 20.62 -13.99
C GLY A 633 45.02 20.81 -14.16
N LYS A 634 45.59 21.97 -13.81
CA LYS A 634 47.02 22.29 -14.03
C LYS A 634 47.98 21.19 -13.55
N CYS A 635 47.73 20.58 -12.39
CA CYS A 635 48.62 19.56 -11.82
C CYS A 635 48.33 18.13 -12.30
N ARG A 636 47.38 17.91 -13.21
CA ARG A 636 46.93 16.58 -13.64
C ARG A 636 47.97 15.83 -14.50
N SER A 637 48.84 16.57 -15.18
CA SER A 637 49.87 16.04 -16.09
C SER A 637 51.28 16.02 -15.49
N LEU A 638 51.42 16.28 -14.19
CA LEU A 638 52.73 16.21 -13.53
C LEU A 638 53.26 14.76 -13.58
N LYS A 639 54.55 14.61 -13.88
CA LYS A 639 55.20 13.28 -13.88
C LYS A 639 55.42 12.81 -12.44
N ALA A 640 55.44 11.49 -12.24
CA ALA A 640 55.65 10.91 -10.91
C ALA A 640 56.97 11.37 -10.25
N GLU A 641 58.04 11.49 -11.03
CA GLU A 641 59.35 12.01 -10.58
C GLU A 641 59.26 13.46 -10.06
N GLU A 642 58.52 14.32 -10.78
CA GLU A 642 58.33 15.72 -10.39
C GLU A 642 57.49 15.82 -9.11
N VAL A 643 56.43 15.01 -8.99
CA VAL A 643 55.62 14.94 -7.77
C VAL A 643 56.47 14.46 -6.59
N ALA A 644 57.29 13.43 -6.77
CA ALA A 644 58.18 12.91 -5.73
C ALA A 644 59.21 13.96 -5.27
N ALA A 645 59.83 14.69 -6.20
CA ALA A 645 60.76 15.77 -5.88
C ALA A 645 60.08 16.90 -5.09
N LYS A 646 58.87 17.31 -5.50
CA LYS A 646 58.09 18.35 -4.80
C LYS A 646 57.69 17.94 -3.39
N LEU A 647 57.27 16.69 -3.21
CA LEU A 647 56.95 16.14 -1.89
C LEU A 647 58.19 16.03 -1.00
N ALA A 648 59.33 15.59 -1.55
CA ALA A 648 60.61 15.51 -0.82
C ALA A 648 61.12 16.89 -0.39
N ASN A 649 60.85 17.93 -1.18
CA ASN A 649 61.14 19.32 -0.84
C ASN A 649 60.19 19.93 0.20
N GLY A 650 59.20 19.16 0.70
CA GLY A 650 58.23 19.62 1.69
C GLY A 650 57.20 20.61 1.13
N GLU A 651 56.98 20.67 -0.19
CA GLU A 651 55.94 21.52 -0.77
C GLU A 651 54.54 21.05 -0.32
N SER A 652 53.72 21.98 0.19
CA SER A 652 52.34 21.70 0.58
C SER A 652 51.51 21.26 -0.63
N SER A 653 50.78 20.16 -0.49
CA SER A 653 49.94 19.61 -1.55
C SER A 653 48.57 19.16 -1.04
N VAL A 654 47.60 19.16 -1.94
CA VAL A 654 46.29 18.53 -1.73
C VAL A 654 46.12 17.37 -2.70
N VAL A 655 45.30 16.39 -2.36
CA VAL A 655 44.93 15.31 -3.30
C VAL A 655 43.58 15.66 -3.94
N ARG A 656 43.54 15.68 -5.27
CA ARG A 656 42.30 15.91 -6.05
C ARG A 656 41.82 14.63 -6.69
N PHE A 657 40.51 14.47 -6.74
CA PHE A 657 39.86 13.41 -7.51
C PHE A 657 39.77 13.83 -8.98
N LYS A 658 40.20 12.94 -9.86
CA LYS A 658 40.15 13.12 -11.31
C LYS A 658 38.72 12.87 -11.81
N PHE A 659 38.02 13.95 -12.14
CA PHE A 659 36.58 13.93 -12.39
C PHE A 659 36.26 13.99 -13.90
N ASP A 660 36.51 12.88 -14.58
CA ASP A 660 36.42 12.78 -16.05
C ASP A 660 34.99 12.67 -16.59
N ASP A 661 34.17 11.83 -15.95
CA ASP A 661 32.79 11.60 -16.31
C ASP A 661 31.91 12.47 -15.43
N GLN A 662 31.33 13.53 -16.00
CA GLN A 662 30.52 14.49 -15.24
C GLN A 662 29.05 14.11 -15.18
N VAL A 663 28.62 13.04 -15.86
CA VAL A 663 27.23 12.58 -15.87
C VAL A 663 27.09 11.34 -15.01
N SER A 664 26.31 11.48 -13.94
CA SER A 664 25.98 10.37 -13.04
C SER A 664 24.49 10.06 -13.10
N THR A 665 24.15 8.79 -13.20
CA THR A 665 22.77 8.31 -13.02
C THR A 665 22.71 7.43 -11.79
N PHE A 666 21.80 7.73 -10.87
CA PHE A 666 21.55 6.93 -9.68
C PHE A 666 20.06 6.90 -9.35
N LYS A 667 19.67 5.94 -8.50
CA LYS A 667 18.29 5.79 -8.03
C LYS A 667 18.20 6.23 -6.57
N ASP A 668 17.30 7.16 -6.30
CA ASP A 668 16.85 7.55 -4.97
C ASP A 668 15.50 6.90 -4.66
N ILE A 669 15.31 6.46 -3.41
CA ILE A 669 14.06 5.80 -2.97
C ILE A 669 12.87 6.77 -3.02
N VAL A 670 13.07 8.05 -2.65
CA VAL A 670 12.00 9.06 -2.62
C VAL A 670 11.83 9.71 -3.98
N TYR A 671 12.92 10.09 -4.64
CA TYR A 671 12.89 10.89 -5.87
C TYR A 671 12.98 10.07 -7.17
N GLY A 672 13.23 8.76 -7.09
CA GLY A 672 13.31 7.88 -8.25
C GLY A 672 14.66 7.95 -8.98
N SER A 673 14.66 7.69 -10.29
CA SER A 673 15.87 7.73 -11.10
C SER A 673 16.27 9.17 -11.41
N ILE A 674 17.48 9.57 -11.05
CA ILE A 674 18.00 10.93 -11.24
C ILE A 674 19.27 10.83 -12.10
N THR A 675 19.33 11.67 -13.13
CA THR A 675 20.56 11.89 -13.90
C THR A 675 21.03 13.32 -13.63
N GLN A 676 22.25 13.47 -13.13
CA GLN A 676 22.86 14.75 -12.81
C GLN A 676 24.12 14.94 -13.65
N LYS A 677 24.27 16.15 -14.19
CA LYS A 677 25.53 16.62 -14.78
C LYS A 677 26.20 17.56 -13.77
N THR A 678 27.38 17.19 -13.31
CA THR A 678 28.16 17.99 -12.35
C THR A 678 29.21 18.78 -13.10
N GLU A 679 29.00 20.09 -13.27
CA GLU A 679 29.89 20.95 -14.09
C GLU A 679 31.17 21.41 -13.35
N GLU A 680 31.35 20.96 -12.10
CA GLU A 680 32.55 21.25 -11.32
C GLU A 680 33.79 20.50 -11.86
N GLY A 681 34.98 21.10 -11.68
CA GLY A 681 36.25 20.44 -12.00
C GLY A 681 36.72 19.47 -10.91
N ASP A 682 37.94 18.96 -11.07
CA ASP A 682 38.58 18.02 -10.13
C ASP A 682 38.59 18.55 -8.68
N PHE A 683 37.79 17.93 -7.81
CA PHE A 683 37.56 18.39 -6.44
C PHE A 683 38.57 17.77 -5.45
N VAL A 684 38.81 18.46 -4.34
CA VAL A 684 39.75 18.00 -3.31
C VAL A 684 39.13 16.84 -2.50
N ILE A 685 39.89 15.77 -2.31
CA ILE A 685 39.54 14.63 -1.46
C ILE A 685 40.38 14.55 -0.18
N LEU A 686 41.62 15.05 -0.22
CA LEU A 686 42.50 15.18 0.94
C LEU A 686 43.10 16.59 0.96
N LYS A 687 42.96 17.28 2.09
CA LYS A 687 43.53 18.62 2.32
C LYS A 687 45.01 18.52 2.68
N SER A 688 45.70 19.66 2.68
CA SER A 688 47.13 19.76 3.02
C SER A 688 47.42 19.47 4.50
N ASP A 689 46.43 19.66 5.38
CA ASP A 689 46.47 19.29 6.80
C ASP A 689 46.28 17.77 7.04
N SER A 690 46.31 16.96 5.99
CA SER A 690 46.04 15.51 6.02
C SER A 690 44.61 15.10 6.41
N PHE A 691 43.68 16.03 6.58
CA PHE A 691 42.27 15.68 6.80
C PHE A 691 41.55 15.47 5.45
N PRO A 692 40.67 14.47 5.35
CA PRO A 692 39.85 14.28 4.17
C PRO A 692 38.79 15.38 4.05
N THR A 693 38.25 15.56 2.84
CA THR A 693 37.01 16.32 2.66
C THR A 693 35.79 15.45 3.00
N TYR A 694 34.66 16.09 3.29
CA TYR A 694 33.39 15.42 3.54
C TYR A 694 33.07 14.36 2.48
N HIS A 695 33.24 14.66 1.19
CA HIS A 695 32.89 13.74 0.12
C HIS A 695 33.67 12.43 0.19
N PHE A 696 34.96 12.52 0.50
CA PHE A 696 35.84 11.36 0.54
C PHE A 696 35.62 10.55 1.82
N ALA A 697 35.64 11.20 2.99
CA ALA A 697 35.46 10.54 4.28
C ALA A 697 34.11 9.83 4.36
N ASN A 698 33.03 10.48 3.90
CA ASN A 698 31.67 9.92 3.94
C ASN A 698 31.56 8.64 3.09
N VAL A 699 32.14 8.60 1.89
CA VAL A 699 32.12 7.42 1.01
C VAL A 699 32.97 6.27 1.58
N VAL A 700 34.17 6.59 2.06
CA VAL A 700 35.07 5.59 2.66
C VAL A 700 34.42 4.97 3.89
N ASP A 701 33.89 5.77 4.81
CA ASP A 701 33.28 5.25 6.03
C ASP A 701 31.95 4.55 5.78
N ASP A 702 31.11 5.04 4.87
CA ASP A 702 29.87 4.35 4.51
C ASP A 702 30.17 2.95 3.95
N LYS A 703 31.23 2.79 3.16
CA LYS A 703 31.69 1.47 2.71
C LYS A 703 32.20 0.60 3.85
N LEU A 704 33.12 1.13 4.66
CA LEU A 704 33.84 0.35 5.67
C LEU A 704 32.96 -0.03 6.86
N MET A 705 32.00 0.83 7.22
CA MET A 705 30.97 0.53 8.23
C MET A 705 29.81 -0.29 7.66
N LYS A 706 29.91 -0.71 6.39
CA LYS A 706 28.90 -1.51 5.65
C LYS A 706 27.50 -0.89 5.68
N ILE A 707 27.42 0.43 5.51
CA ILE A 707 26.14 1.15 5.39
C ILE A 707 25.43 0.65 4.14
N SER A 708 24.18 0.21 4.29
CA SER A 708 23.36 -0.25 3.18
C SER A 708 22.40 0.82 2.68
N HIS A 709 21.93 1.72 3.56
CA HIS A 709 21.07 2.84 3.17
C HIS A 709 21.56 4.15 3.76
N VAL A 710 21.67 5.16 2.91
CA VAL A 710 22.04 6.54 3.28
C VAL A 710 20.78 7.40 3.29
N ILE A 711 20.27 7.65 4.50
CA ILE A 711 19.12 8.53 4.73
C ILE A 711 19.64 9.90 5.20
N ARG A 712 19.43 10.94 4.40
CA ARG A 712 19.93 12.31 4.66
C ARG A 712 19.03 13.38 4.03
N GLY A 713 19.20 14.64 4.39
CA GLY A 713 18.46 15.74 3.77
C GLY A 713 18.77 15.94 2.28
N MET A 714 17.79 16.42 1.51
CA MET A 714 17.90 16.61 0.06
C MET A 714 18.93 17.68 -0.36
N GLU A 715 19.46 18.48 0.55
CA GLU A 715 20.60 19.37 0.28
C GLU A 715 21.84 18.62 -0.22
N TRP A 716 21.97 17.34 0.12
CA TRP A 716 23.07 16.48 -0.34
C TRP A 716 22.80 15.79 -1.68
N LEU A 717 21.61 15.98 -2.25
CA LEU A 717 21.21 15.30 -3.48
C LEU A 717 22.13 15.67 -4.64
N SER A 718 22.54 16.94 -4.75
CA SER A 718 23.49 17.43 -5.77
C SER A 718 24.90 16.86 -5.61
N SER A 719 25.27 16.45 -4.39
CA SER A 719 26.57 15.85 -4.09
C SER A 719 26.60 14.34 -4.36
N THR A 720 25.44 13.71 -4.54
CA THR A 720 25.34 12.26 -4.71
C THR A 720 26.02 11.80 -6.01
N GLY A 721 25.99 12.61 -7.07
CA GLY A 721 26.77 12.32 -8.28
C GLY A 721 28.27 12.15 -8.00
N LYS A 722 28.88 13.06 -7.24
CA LYS A 722 30.30 12.93 -6.82
C LYS A 722 30.55 11.64 -6.04
N HIS A 723 29.63 11.27 -5.15
CA HIS A 723 29.73 10.03 -4.37
C HIS A 723 29.67 8.78 -5.28
N VAL A 724 28.79 8.77 -6.29
CA VAL A 724 28.72 7.68 -7.29
C VAL A 724 30.06 7.49 -7.99
N HIS A 725 30.71 8.57 -8.42
CA HIS A 725 32.01 8.48 -9.08
C HIS A 725 33.13 8.02 -8.14
N LEU A 726 33.10 8.41 -6.86
CA LEU A 726 34.04 7.88 -5.86
C LEU A 726 33.85 6.37 -5.66
N TYR A 727 32.61 5.89 -5.49
CA TYR A 727 32.32 4.45 -5.42
C TYR A 727 32.80 3.71 -6.69
N LYS A 728 32.55 4.28 -7.88
CA LYS A 728 33.01 3.73 -9.17
C LYS A 728 34.53 3.63 -9.25
N ALA A 729 35.27 4.64 -8.80
CA ALA A 729 36.73 4.65 -8.82
C ALA A 729 37.36 3.59 -7.91
N PHE A 730 36.71 3.26 -6.79
CA PHE A 730 37.11 2.14 -5.95
C PHE A 730 36.62 0.77 -6.44
N ASN A 731 35.81 0.72 -7.51
CA ASN A 731 35.07 -0.46 -7.94
C ASN A 731 34.17 -1.03 -6.82
N TRP A 732 33.53 -0.15 -6.07
CA TRP A 732 32.62 -0.51 -4.98
C TRP A 732 31.16 -0.34 -5.39
N SER A 733 30.29 -1.21 -4.87
CA SER A 733 28.86 -0.98 -4.84
C SER A 733 28.52 0.14 -3.83
N HIS A 734 27.77 1.14 -4.27
CA HIS A 734 27.25 2.19 -3.42
C HIS A 734 26.02 1.71 -2.61
N PRO A 735 25.69 2.34 -1.47
CA PRO A 735 24.44 2.10 -0.74
C PRO A 735 23.21 2.60 -1.52
N GLU A 736 22.02 2.22 -1.08
CA GLU A 736 20.78 2.85 -1.53
C GLU A 736 20.64 4.25 -0.89
N TRP A 737 20.19 5.24 -1.67
CA TRP A 737 19.97 6.59 -1.16
C TRP A 737 18.50 6.89 -0.92
N LEU A 738 18.24 7.63 0.15
CA LEU A 738 16.93 8.14 0.52
C LEU A 738 17.10 9.60 0.97
N HIS A 739 16.79 10.54 0.09
CA HIS A 739 16.86 11.96 0.41
C HIS A 739 15.55 12.48 1.00
N LEU A 740 15.60 13.05 2.20
CA LEU A 740 14.46 13.62 2.91
C LEU A 740 14.16 15.04 2.41
N PRO A 741 12.89 15.41 2.20
CA PRO A 741 12.53 16.75 1.73
C PRO A 741 12.84 17.82 2.78
N LEU A 742 13.13 19.04 2.32
CA LEU A 742 13.51 20.18 3.16
C LEU A 742 12.44 20.54 4.18
N ILE A 743 12.88 21.11 5.31
CA ILE A 743 12.01 21.78 6.27
C ILE A 743 11.90 23.27 5.90
N THR A 744 10.67 23.79 5.81
CA THR A 744 10.38 25.18 5.46
C THR A 744 9.54 25.86 6.54
N LYS A 745 9.72 27.18 6.71
CA LYS A 745 8.99 27.97 7.72
C LYS A 745 7.65 28.48 7.19
N GLN A 746 7.61 28.92 5.93
CA GLN A 746 6.41 29.43 5.24
C GLN A 746 6.44 29.02 3.77
N GLY A 747 6.21 27.72 3.48
CA GLY A 747 6.12 27.17 2.12
C GLY A 747 7.47 27.05 1.40
N ASP A 748 8.15 28.18 1.22
CA ASP A 748 9.22 28.33 0.21
C ASP A 748 10.57 28.66 0.86
N LYS A 749 10.57 29.26 2.05
CA LYS A 749 11.79 29.61 2.78
C LYS A 749 12.28 28.42 3.61
N LYS A 750 13.47 27.91 3.27
CA LYS A 750 14.21 26.91 4.04
C LYS A 750 14.46 27.43 5.46
N LEU A 751 14.31 26.56 6.46
CA LEU A 751 14.66 26.85 7.84
C LEU A 751 16.15 27.20 7.95
N SER A 752 16.46 28.39 8.46
CA SER A 752 17.83 28.92 8.51
C SER A 752 18.50 28.58 9.83
N LYS A 753 19.81 28.29 9.80
CA LYS A 753 20.62 28.13 11.02
C LYS A 753 20.77 29.41 11.84
N ARG A 754 20.29 30.55 11.34
CA ARG A 754 20.26 31.83 12.07
C ARG A 754 19.03 31.98 12.96
N ASP A 755 18.00 31.18 12.72
CA ASP A 755 16.75 31.29 13.47
C ASP A 755 16.84 30.41 14.73
N ALA A 756 16.40 30.94 15.88
CA ALA A 756 16.43 30.19 17.15
C ALA A 756 15.56 28.93 17.08
N ASP A 757 14.41 29.00 16.39
CA ASP A 757 13.49 27.89 16.14
C ASP A 757 14.03 26.84 15.15
N ALA A 758 15.27 26.98 14.68
CA ALA A 758 15.93 25.96 13.88
C ALA A 758 16.55 24.83 14.73
N PHE A 759 16.73 25.05 16.03
CA PHE A 759 17.47 24.14 16.92
C PHE A 759 16.54 23.35 17.84
N VAL A 760 16.93 22.11 18.16
CA VAL A 760 16.14 21.23 19.04
C VAL A 760 16.05 21.79 20.46
N ASP A 761 17.13 22.39 20.98
CA ASP A 761 17.15 22.99 22.31
C ASP A 761 16.09 24.08 22.49
N PHE A 762 15.77 24.85 21.44
CA PHE A 762 14.70 25.85 21.52
C PHE A 762 13.36 25.19 21.91
N TYR A 763 13.03 24.06 21.29
CA TYR A 763 11.78 23.36 21.58
C TYR A 763 11.81 22.65 22.94
N THR A 764 12.91 21.99 23.29
CA THR A 764 12.97 21.18 24.51
C THR A 764 13.35 21.99 25.74
N ARG A 765 14.42 22.78 25.66
CA ARG A 765 14.95 23.56 26.81
C ARG A 765 14.21 24.88 26.97
N ASP A 766 14.05 25.67 25.92
CA ASP A 766 13.51 27.03 26.06
C ASP A 766 11.99 27.00 26.17
N GLN A 767 11.31 26.23 25.31
CA GLN A 767 9.86 26.10 25.28
C GLN A 767 9.32 24.96 26.17
N GLY A 768 10.08 23.88 26.38
CA GLY A 768 9.62 22.77 27.21
C GLY A 768 8.63 21.81 26.54
N TYR A 769 8.73 21.60 25.22
CA TYR A 769 8.01 20.53 24.53
C TYR A 769 8.58 19.15 24.89
N LEU A 770 7.70 18.19 25.14
CA LEU A 770 8.11 16.82 25.43
C LEU A 770 8.66 16.13 24.16
N PRO A 771 9.69 15.27 24.28
CA PRO A 771 10.34 14.64 23.13
C PRO A 771 9.37 13.92 22.20
N LEU A 772 8.42 13.15 22.76
CA LEU A 772 7.45 12.38 21.98
C LEU A 772 6.53 13.28 21.13
N GLY A 773 6.11 14.43 21.66
CA GLY A 773 5.30 15.41 20.93
C GLY A 773 6.06 16.00 19.75
N LEU A 774 7.35 16.33 19.95
CA LEU A 774 8.19 16.85 18.87
C LEU A 774 8.48 15.79 17.79
N LEU A 775 8.69 14.52 18.15
CA LEU A 775 8.84 13.44 17.16
C LEU A 775 7.56 13.24 16.34
N ASN A 776 6.40 13.26 16.99
CA ASN A 776 5.10 13.17 16.32
C ASN A 776 4.87 14.33 15.35
N PHE A 777 5.28 15.53 15.74
CA PHE A 777 5.27 16.68 14.84
C PHE A 777 6.14 16.44 13.59
N LEU A 778 7.33 15.86 13.74
CA LEU A 778 8.27 15.60 12.63
C LEU A 778 7.85 14.48 11.67
N ILE A 779 6.91 13.62 12.07
CA ILE A 779 6.33 12.56 11.22
C ILE A 779 5.00 12.97 10.57
N ARG A 780 4.75 14.25 10.33
CA ARG A 780 3.61 14.69 9.51
C ARG A 780 3.95 14.72 8.01
N ASN A 781 2.93 14.97 7.19
CA ASN A 781 3.05 15.34 5.77
C ASN A 781 3.88 14.36 4.92
N GLY A 782 3.40 13.12 4.77
CA GLY A 782 4.07 12.12 3.93
C GLY A 782 5.40 11.67 4.55
N SER A 783 5.39 11.35 5.83
CA SER A 783 6.55 10.95 6.62
C SER A 783 6.89 9.47 6.54
N GLY A 784 6.18 8.71 5.71
CA GLY A 784 6.36 7.26 5.67
C GLY A 784 5.54 6.48 6.70
N ILE A 785 4.51 7.04 7.33
CA ILE A 785 3.64 6.30 8.27
C ILE A 785 2.36 5.85 7.59
N SER A 786 2.08 4.53 7.61
CA SER A 786 0.85 3.94 7.06
C SER A 786 -0.38 4.33 7.87
N ASP A 787 -1.49 4.66 7.19
CA ASP A 787 -2.75 5.09 7.81
C ASP A 787 -2.56 6.22 8.85
N PHE A 788 -1.78 7.23 8.47
CA PHE A 788 -1.45 8.38 9.32
C PHE A 788 -2.71 9.19 9.70
N LYS A 789 -2.89 9.42 11.01
CA LYS A 789 -3.97 10.19 11.62
C LYS A 789 -3.40 11.42 12.29
N THR A 790 -3.96 12.58 12.00
CA THR A 790 -3.46 13.89 12.46
C THR A 790 -3.82 14.22 13.92
N ASP A 791 -4.68 13.42 14.55
CA ASP A 791 -5.17 13.55 15.91
C ASP A 791 -4.70 12.42 16.84
N HIS A 792 -3.82 11.53 16.35
CA HIS A 792 -3.26 10.43 17.13
C HIS A 792 -1.82 10.73 17.54
N LEU A 793 -1.49 10.50 18.81
CA LEU A 793 -0.12 10.53 19.29
C LEU A 793 0.48 9.12 19.15
N TYR A 794 1.37 8.94 18.18
CA TYR A 794 2.04 7.67 17.96
C TYR A 794 3.14 7.47 18.99
N SER A 795 3.19 6.30 19.62
CA SER A 795 4.38 5.87 20.36
C SER A 795 5.54 5.58 19.38
N LEU A 796 6.79 5.63 19.87
CA LEU A 796 7.95 5.25 19.04
C LEU A 796 7.82 3.85 18.42
N GLN A 797 7.28 2.88 19.17
CA GLN A 797 7.07 1.53 18.66
C GLN A 797 6.01 1.50 17.56
N GLU A 798 4.89 2.21 17.73
CA GLU A 798 3.88 2.33 16.67
C GLU A 798 4.44 3.01 15.41
N MET A 799 5.28 4.03 15.56
CA MET A 799 5.97 4.65 14.42
C MET A 799 6.83 3.63 13.69
N VAL A 800 7.59 2.81 14.42
CA VAL A 800 8.41 1.73 13.84
C VAL A 800 7.53 0.71 13.11
N ASP A 801 6.45 0.24 13.73
CA ASP A 801 5.60 -0.79 13.14
C ASP A 801 4.88 -0.31 11.88
N LYS A 802 4.49 0.96 11.83
CA LYS A 802 3.78 1.58 10.69
C LYS A 802 4.70 2.23 9.66
N PHE A 803 6.01 2.23 9.87
CA PHE A 803 6.94 2.86 8.93
C PHE A 803 7.03 2.09 7.60
N ASP A 804 6.82 2.80 6.50
CA ASP A 804 7.01 2.38 5.12
C ASP A 804 7.75 3.47 4.34
N LYS A 805 8.96 3.13 3.88
CA LYS A 805 9.83 4.01 3.10
C LYS A 805 9.20 4.53 1.80
N ASN A 806 8.22 3.81 1.23
CA ASN A 806 7.56 4.20 -0.01
C ASN A 806 6.46 5.26 0.20
N LEU A 807 6.04 5.48 1.45
CA LEU A 807 5.04 6.50 1.80
C LEU A 807 5.70 7.85 2.15
N ILE A 808 7.02 7.97 1.97
CA ILE A 808 7.74 9.22 2.15
C ILE A 808 7.44 10.13 0.95
N GLY A 809 6.82 11.26 1.23
CA GLY A 809 6.43 12.26 0.24
C GLY A 809 7.61 13.10 -0.24
N LYS A 810 7.48 13.62 -1.46
CA LYS A 810 8.47 14.52 -2.10
C LYS A 810 8.34 15.99 -1.68
N ARG A 811 7.22 16.37 -1.03
CA ARG A 811 6.91 17.76 -0.66
C ARG A 811 7.72 18.19 0.55
N SER A 812 8.15 19.45 0.56
CA SER A 812 8.80 20.07 1.72
C SER A 812 7.90 20.00 2.96
N PHE A 813 8.53 19.75 4.10
CA PHE A 813 7.86 19.71 5.40
C PHE A 813 7.75 21.14 5.95
N MET A 814 6.53 21.66 6.06
CA MET A 814 6.26 22.99 6.62
C MET A 814 6.17 22.94 8.14
N LEU A 815 6.86 23.87 8.81
CA LEU A 815 6.69 24.13 10.25
C LEU A 815 5.35 24.82 10.48
N ASP A 816 4.40 24.06 11.01
CA ASP A 816 3.06 24.54 11.30
C ASP A 816 2.83 24.55 12.82
N GLN A 817 2.73 25.77 13.36
CA GLN A 817 2.64 26.02 14.79
C GLN A 817 1.41 25.35 15.42
N GLN A 818 0.26 25.39 14.73
CA GLN A 818 -0.99 24.84 15.26
C GLN A 818 -0.87 23.35 15.57
N SER A 819 -0.18 22.60 14.71
CA SER A 819 0.02 21.18 14.96
C SER A 819 1.14 20.90 15.94
N LEU A 820 2.19 21.72 16.00
CA LEU A 820 3.20 21.59 17.05
C LEU A 820 2.55 21.73 18.43
N GLU A 821 1.69 22.73 18.60
CA GLU A 821 0.90 22.93 19.82
C GLU A 821 -0.03 21.74 20.08
N LYS A 822 -0.74 21.26 19.07
CA LYS A 822 -1.60 20.07 19.19
C LYS A 822 -0.84 18.83 19.66
N TYR A 823 0.31 18.51 19.05
CA TYR A 823 1.12 17.36 19.48
C TYR A 823 1.77 17.60 20.85
N GLY A 824 2.06 18.86 21.18
CA GLY A 824 2.41 19.26 22.54
C GLY A 824 1.32 18.87 23.54
N GLN A 825 0.07 19.27 23.31
CA GLN A 825 -1.07 18.93 24.17
C GLN A 825 -1.24 17.43 24.33
N LEU A 826 -1.25 16.69 23.21
CA LEU A 826 -1.38 15.24 23.24
C LEU A 826 -0.24 14.59 24.03
N SER A 827 1.00 15.07 23.86
CA SER A 827 2.14 14.54 24.61
C SER A 827 2.06 14.81 26.10
N PHE A 828 1.52 15.96 26.52
CA PHE A 828 1.28 16.26 27.93
C PHE A 828 0.20 15.37 28.56
N LYS A 829 -0.87 15.08 27.82
CA LYS A 829 -1.92 14.16 28.27
C LYS A 829 -1.37 12.74 28.52
N GLU A 830 -0.42 12.29 27.70
CA GLU A 830 0.21 10.97 27.85
C GLU A 830 1.49 11.00 28.71
N ALA A 831 1.90 12.16 29.22
CA ALA A 831 3.14 12.30 29.99
C ALA A 831 3.09 11.50 31.31
N ASP A 832 4.27 11.03 31.71
CA ASP A 832 4.50 10.43 33.02
C ASP A 832 5.07 11.46 34.01
N PHE A 833 4.60 11.41 35.26
CA PHE A 833 5.01 12.38 36.28
C PHE A 833 6.50 12.28 36.62
N GLU A 834 7.00 11.06 36.87
CA GLU A 834 8.37 10.83 37.34
C GLU A 834 9.39 11.02 36.23
N LYS A 835 9.04 10.58 35.02
CA LYS A 835 9.93 10.56 33.87
C LYS A 835 9.95 11.89 33.12
N ASP A 836 8.77 12.46 32.83
CA ASP A 836 8.65 13.55 31.86
C ASP A 836 8.45 14.92 32.54
N PHE A 837 7.66 14.98 33.62
CA PHE A 837 7.25 16.25 34.23
C PHE A 837 8.16 16.70 35.38
N TYR A 838 8.31 15.89 36.43
CA TYR A 838 9.00 16.27 37.66
C TYR A 838 10.47 16.68 37.44
N PRO A 839 11.29 15.96 36.64
CA PRO A 839 12.66 16.36 36.38
C PRO A 839 12.77 17.75 35.72
N GLN A 840 11.78 18.11 34.90
CA GLN A 840 11.77 19.40 34.23
C GLN A 840 11.29 20.52 35.15
N VAL A 841 10.34 20.26 36.05
CA VAL A 841 9.94 21.23 37.10
C VAL A 841 11.12 21.57 38.00
N VAL A 842 11.85 20.55 38.48
CA VAL A 842 13.06 20.75 39.30
C VAL A 842 14.09 21.58 38.53
N LYS A 843 14.37 21.20 37.28
CA LYS A 843 15.41 21.85 36.47
C LYS A 843 15.05 23.27 36.02
N ARG A 844 13.79 23.52 35.66
CA ARG A 844 13.33 24.78 35.06
C ARG A 844 12.86 25.79 36.10
N LEU A 845 12.10 25.32 37.09
CA LEU A 845 11.44 26.18 38.08
C LEU A 845 12.14 26.15 39.44
N ASN A 846 13.14 25.26 39.63
CA ASN A 846 13.88 25.09 40.89
C ASN A 846 12.97 24.72 42.08
N VAL A 847 11.89 23.96 41.81
CA VAL A 847 10.93 23.50 42.82
C VAL A 847 11.20 22.04 43.17
N ASN A 848 11.64 21.78 44.40
CA ASN A 848 11.96 20.44 44.90
C ASN A 848 10.82 19.76 45.69
N ASP A 849 9.65 20.40 45.81
CA ASP A 849 8.48 19.82 46.47
C ASP A 849 7.76 18.83 45.54
N LYS A 850 8.09 17.54 45.70
CA LYS A 850 7.54 16.46 44.88
C LYS A 850 6.02 16.26 45.07
N PRO A 851 5.48 16.17 46.30
CA PRO A 851 4.02 16.08 46.51
C PRO A 851 3.26 17.25 45.87
N TYR A 852 3.76 18.47 46.00
CA TYR A 852 3.12 19.64 45.41
C TYR A 852 3.18 19.61 43.87
N ALA A 853 4.34 19.29 43.30
CA ALA A 853 4.47 19.13 41.85
C ALA A 853 3.53 18.04 41.29
N GLN A 854 3.31 16.95 42.04
CA GLN A 854 2.37 15.89 41.66
C GLN A 854 0.91 16.38 41.71
N LYS A 855 0.56 17.19 42.71
CA LYS A 855 -0.75 17.84 42.84
C LYS A 855 -1.01 18.75 41.63
N VAL A 856 -0.04 19.59 41.25
CA VAL A 856 -0.10 20.46 40.05
C VAL A 856 -0.24 19.64 38.77
N PHE A 857 0.60 18.61 38.59
CA PHE A 857 0.56 17.75 37.41
C PHE A 857 -0.80 17.09 37.21
N SER A 858 -1.37 16.55 38.29
CA SER A 858 -2.68 15.87 38.26
C SER A 858 -3.80 16.86 37.90
N PHE A 859 -3.77 18.07 38.48
CA PHE A 859 -4.74 19.12 38.16
C PHE A 859 -4.69 19.51 36.68
N ILE A 860 -3.49 19.79 36.17
CA ILE A 860 -3.28 20.19 34.78
C ILE A 860 -3.75 19.09 33.83
N LYS A 861 -3.37 17.84 34.11
CA LYS A 861 -3.71 16.69 33.26
C LYS A 861 -5.22 16.44 33.18
N GLU A 862 -5.96 16.72 34.25
CA GLU A 862 -7.41 16.50 34.32
C GLU A 862 -8.24 17.69 33.82
N LYS A 863 -7.80 18.93 34.11
CA LYS A 863 -8.62 20.14 33.92
C LYS A 863 -8.15 21.08 32.81
N GLU A 864 -6.88 21.03 32.42
CA GLU A 864 -6.29 22.03 31.52
C GLU A 864 -5.88 21.43 30.16
N GLU A 865 -6.80 21.45 29.20
CA GLU A 865 -6.54 20.91 27.85
C GLU A 865 -5.61 21.78 26.99
N SER A 866 -5.40 23.04 27.39
CA SER A 866 -4.65 24.01 26.59
C SER A 866 -3.14 23.92 26.77
N ILE A 867 -2.65 23.27 27.84
CA ILE A 867 -1.22 23.13 28.10
C ILE A 867 -0.55 22.30 27.00
N ASN A 868 0.54 22.82 26.43
CA ASN A 868 1.24 22.17 25.32
C ASN A 868 2.76 22.14 25.47
N LYS A 869 3.31 22.91 26.42
CA LYS A 869 4.74 23.09 26.65
C LYS A 869 4.98 23.56 28.09
N LEU A 870 6.11 23.19 28.68
CA LEU A 870 6.42 23.50 30.09
C LEU A 870 6.71 24.97 30.34
N SER A 871 7.12 25.75 29.33
CA SER A 871 7.34 27.19 29.51
C SER A 871 6.09 27.92 29.96
N LEU A 872 4.89 27.37 29.74
CA LEU A 872 3.65 28.00 30.22
C LEU A 872 3.53 28.00 31.75
N LEU A 873 4.37 27.24 32.46
CA LEU A 873 4.48 27.19 33.92
C LEU A 873 5.50 28.21 34.48
N ASP A 874 6.16 28.99 33.63
CA ASP A 874 7.05 30.05 34.08
C ASP A 874 6.26 31.18 34.74
N GLN A 875 6.87 31.92 35.67
CA GLN A 875 6.20 32.86 36.58
C GLN A 875 5.25 33.86 35.88
N ASP A 876 5.59 34.34 34.66
CA ASP A 876 4.82 35.34 33.91
C ASP A 876 3.92 34.73 32.81
N GLN A 877 3.73 33.42 32.81
CA GLN A 877 2.96 32.70 31.80
C GLN A 877 1.60 32.25 32.34
N PRO A 878 0.65 31.84 31.48
CA PRO A 878 -0.74 31.57 31.89
C PRO A 878 -0.90 30.59 33.05
N PHE A 879 0.03 29.64 33.21
CA PHE A 879 0.03 28.65 34.30
C PHE A 879 1.17 28.87 35.31
N GLY A 880 1.88 30.01 35.24
CA GLY A 880 2.95 30.38 36.16
C GLY A 880 2.51 30.46 37.61
N PHE A 881 1.23 30.72 37.83
CA PHE A 881 0.66 30.88 39.16
C PHE A 881 0.68 29.62 40.03
N PHE A 882 0.88 28.42 39.45
CA PHE A 882 1.04 27.21 40.25
C PHE A 882 2.33 27.24 41.09
N PHE A 883 3.39 27.87 40.58
CA PHE A 883 4.69 27.91 41.25
C PHE A 883 5.12 29.34 41.62
N GLY A 884 4.38 30.35 41.16
CA GLY A 884 4.60 31.75 41.50
C GLY A 884 4.11 32.11 42.90
N GLU A 885 4.87 32.94 43.59
CA GLU A 885 4.43 33.59 44.83
C GLU A 885 4.00 35.04 44.56
N LEU A 886 2.96 35.48 45.28
CA LEU A 886 2.59 36.90 45.37
C LEU A 886 3.72 37.67 46.06
N LYS A 887 4.40 38.55 45.31
CA LYS A 887 5.52 39.38 45.81
C LYS A 887 5.11 40.82 46.13
N ASN A 888 4.17 41.39 45.37
CA ASN A 888 3.70 42.75 45.54
C ASN A 888 2.18 42.85 45.26
N LEU A 889 1.61 44.03 45.43
CA LEU A 889 0.18 44.29 45.27
C LEU A 889 -0.16 45.06 43.99
N ASP A 890 0.77 45.17 43.05
CA ASP A 890 0.64 46.10 41.91
C ASP A 890 -0.57 45.76 41.03
N LYS A 891 -0.77 44.47 40.72
CA LYS A 891 -1.93 44.01 39.93
C LYS A 891 -3.26 44.19 40.65
N LEU A 892 -3.26 44.08 41.98
CA LEU A 892 -4.46 44.34 42.79
C LEU A 892 -4.79 45.84 42.81
N LYS A 893 -3.78 46.70 42.98
CA LYS A 893 -3.92 48.18 42.93
C LYS A 893 -4.41 48.69 41.59
N GLU A 894 -3.96 48.08 40.50
CA GLU A 894 -4.39 48.45 39.14
C GLU A 894 -5.90 48.24 38.93
N HIS A 895 -6.50 47.28 39.63
CA HIS A 895 -7.88 46.84 39.41
C HIS A 895 -8.85 47.25 40.52
N PHE A 896 -8.36 47.45 41.75
CA PHE A 896 -9.18 47.64 42.93
C PHE A 896 -8.50 48.59 43.92
N ASP A 897 -9.33 49.35 44.64
CA ASP A 897 -8.87 50.14 45.79
C ASP A 897 -8.48 49.21 46.96
N LEU A 898 -7.31 49.44 47.54
CA LEU A 898 -6.74 48.55 48.57
C LEU A 898 -7.58 48.48 49.84
N ALA A 899 -8.27 49.56 50.22
CA ALA A 899 -9.16 49.54 51.38
C ALA A 899 -10.37 48.63 51.17
N ASN A 900 -10.89 48.56 49.94
CA ASN A 900 -11.95 47.60 49.57
C ASN A 900 -11.41 46.17 49.49
N VAL A 901 -10.20 45.97 48.97
CA VAL A 901 -9.54 44.65 48.95
C VAL A 901 -9.34 44.14 50.38
N GLU A 902 -8.80 44.96 51.29
CA GLU A 902 -8.57 44.58 52.68
C GLU A 902 -9.86 44.11 53.37
N ARG A 903 -10.94 44.88 53.21
CA ARG A 903 -12.24 44.58 53.83
C ARG A 903 -12.82 43.26 53.32
N MET A 904 -12.91 43.10 52.00
CA MET A 904 -13.58 41.95 51.39
C MET A 904 -12.74 40.66 51.47
N ILE A 905 -11.41 40.76 51.37
CA ILE A 905 -10.51 39.61 51.55
C ILE A 905 -10.47 39.17 53.02
N SER A 906 -10.55 40.09 53.98
CA SER A 906 -10.68 39.75 55.40
C SER A 906 -11.96 38.97 55.69
N GLU A 907 -13.09 39.39 55.11
CA GLU A 907 -14.35 38.65 55.22
C GLU A 907 -14.28 37.27 54.54
N ALA A 908 -13.65 37.19 53.36
CA ALA A 908 -13.43 35.92 52.67
C ALA A 908 -12.55 34.95 53.49
N ALA A 909 -11.51 35.44 54.17
CA ALA A 909 -10.63 34.64 55.02
C ALA A 909 -11.34 34.09 56.27
N ALA A 910 -12.36 34.80 56.77
CA ALA A 910 -13.15 34.39 57.94
C ALA A 910 -14.12 33.22 57.66
N ILE A 911 -14.48 32.96 56.39
CA ILE A 911 -15.41 31.89 56.01
C ILE A 911 -14.87 30.50 56.42
N LYS A 912 -15.73 29.65 57.00
CA LYS A 912 -15.40 28.25 57.34
C LYS A 912 -15.35 27.32 56.12
N LYS A 913 -16.28 27.46 55.18
CA LYS A 913 -16.37 26.67 53.94
C LYS A 913 -16.45 27.59 52.73
N MET A 914 -15.34 27.74 52.02
CA MET A 914 -15.28 28.61 50.83
C MET A 914 -15.97 27.94 49.64
N SER A 915 -16.91 28.64 49.02
CA SER A 915 -17.55 28.23 47.76
C SER A 915 -17.89 29.46 46.89
N PRO A 916 -18.12 29.28 45.58
CA PRO A 916 -18.56 30.36 44.71
C PRO A 916 -19.84 31.06 45.20
N GLU A 917 -20.73 30.34 45.87
CA GLU A 917 -21.97 30.87 46.46
C GLU A 917 -21.67 31.80 47.63
N THR A 918 -20.83 31.36 48.58
CA THR A 918 -20.41 32.21 49.71
C THR A 918 -19.69 33.48 49.27
N PHE A 919 -18.92 33.42 48.18
CA PHE A 919 -18.28 34.61 47.61
C PHE A 919 -19.27 35.53 46.88
N LYS A 920 -20.34 35.00 46.28
CA LYS A 920 -21.41 35.83 45.71
C LYS A 920 -22.18 36.57 46.79
N GLU A 921 -22.39 35.96 47.96
CA GLU A 921 -23.01 36.62 49.12
C GLU A 921 -22.15 37.79 49.63
N ILE A 922 -20.84 37.59 49.80
CA ILE A 922 -19.91 38.69 50.15
C ILE A 922 -19.99 39.80 49.11
N ALA A 923 -19.93 39.46 47.81
CA ALA A 923 -20.00 40.46 46.75
C ALA A 923 -21.29 41.28 46.83
N HIS A 924 -22.42 40.64 47.10
CA HIS A 924 -23.72 41.31 47.28
C HIS A 924 -23.73 42.22 48.51
N ASN A 925 -23.17 41.80 49.64
CA ASN A 925 -23.12 42.59 50.87
C ASN A 925 -22.31 43.89 50.75
N HIS A 926 -21.34 43.94 49.81
CA HIS A 926 -20.52 45.12 49.54
C HIS A 926 -20.92 45.86 48.24
N ASP A 927 -22.12 45.60 47.71
CA ASP A 927 -22.61 46.19 46.44
C ASP A 927 -21.64 46.03 45.25
N MET A 928 -20.92 44.90 45.21
CA MET A 928 -19.96 44.56 44.17
C MET A 928 -20.51 43.47 43.24
N LYS A 929 -20.35 43.67 41.93
CA LYS A 929 -20.64 42.60 40.95
C LYS A 929 -19.76 41.39 41.23
N TYR A 930 -20.34 40.20 41.37
CA TYR A 930 -19.62 38.96 41.68
C TYR A 930 -18.46 38.66 40.71
N VAL A 931 -18.54 39.09 39.44
CA VAL A 931 -17.45 38.94 38.46
C VAL A 931 -16.19 39.71 38.89
N ASN A 932 -16.37 40.92 39.43
CA ASN A 932 -15.27 41.75 39.94
C ASN A 932 -14.71 41.15 41.23
N PHE A 933 -15.58 40.66 42.12
CA PHE A 933 -15.10 40.00 43.33
C PHE A 933 -14.36 38.69 43.03
N PHE A 934 -14.83 37.88 42.08
CA PHE A 934 -14.10 36.68 41.63
C PHE A 934 -12.75 37.03 41.01
N LYS A 935 -12.66 38.15 40.29
CA LYS A 935 -11.37 38.67 39.78
C LYS A 935 -10.45 39.07 40.94
N MET A 936 -10.98 39.70 41.99
CA MET A 936 -10.23 40.04 43.21
C MET A 936 -9.74 38.79 43.95
N ILE A 937 -10.61 37.79 44.18
CA ILE A 937 -10.25 36.51 44.78
C ILE A 937 -9.17 35.81 43.96
N ARG A 938 -9.28 35.79 42.63
CA ARG A 938 -8.26 35.20 41.76
C ARG A 938 -6.92 35.89 41.92
N LEU A 939 -6.87 37.22 41.84
CA LEU A 939 -5.64 37.98 42.07
C LEU A 939 -5.04 37.72 43.46
N ALA A 940 -5.88 37.61 44.48
CA ALA A 940 -5.44 37.31 45.84
C ALA A 940 -4.89 35.88 46.01
N LEU A 941 -5.42 34.88 45.28
CA LEU A 941 -4.97 33.49 45.36
C LEU A 941 -3.74 33.20 44.48
N VAL A 942 -3.72 33.74 43.27
CA VAL A 942 -2.81 33.30 42.19
C VAL A 942 -2.07 34.43 41.48
N ASP A 943 -2.25 35.69 41.91
CA ASP A 943 -1.61 36.87 41.30
C ASP A 943 -1.78 36.97 39.76
N SER A 944 -2.93 36.53 39.26
CA SER A 944 -3.24 36.55 37.82
C SER A 944 -4.71 36.89 37.59
N VAL A 945 -5.00 37.65 36.54
CA VAL A 945 -6.38 37.92 36.09
C VAL A 945 -6.96 36.71 35.37
N ASN A 946 -6.10 35.92 34.73
CA ASN A 946 -6.43 34.72 33.97
C ASN A 946 -6.14 33.47 34.80
N GLY A 947 -6.93 32.42 34.62
CA GLY A 947 -6.75 31.15 35.32
C GLY A 947 -8.03 30.32 35.33
N PRO A 948 -8.00 29.12 35.92
CA PRO A 948 -9.14 28.23 35.96
C PRO A 948 -10.36 28.86 36.68
N PRO A 949 -11.55 28.27 36.53
CA PRO A 949 -12.74 28.64 37.29
C PRO A 949 -12.45 28.71 38.81
N ILE A 950 -13.09 29.65 39.51
CA ILE A 950 -12.91 29.85 40.97
C ILE A 950 -13.21 28.56 41.75
N SER A 951 -14.22 27.80 41.32
CA SER A 951 -14.55 26.50 41.91
C SER A 951 -13.38 25.52 41.87
N GLU A 952 -12.64 25.47 40.76
CA GLU A 952 -11.50 24.57 40.58
C GLU A 952 -10.28 25.04 41.37
N MET A 953 -10.04 26.35 41.45
CA MET A 953 -8.98 26.91 42.29
C MET A 953 -9.22 26.65 43.78
N LEU A 954 -10.46 26.77 44.25
CA LEU A 954 -10.83 26.46 45.64
C LEU A 954 -10.67 24.96 45.94
N GLN A 955 -10.97 24.10 44.97
CA GLN A 955 -10.72 22.67 45.08
C GLN A 955 -9.23 22.35 45.14
N PHE A 956 -8.40 23.06 44.34
CA PHE A 956 -6.95 22.87 44.32
C PHE A 956 -6.29 23.34 45.62
N PHE A 957 -6.51 24.58 46.05
CA PHE A 957 -5.75 25.18 47.17
C PHE A 957 -6.23 24.75 48.57
N SER A 958 -7.30 23.97 48.71
CA SER A 958 -7.95 23.73 50.00
C SER A 958 -8.36 25.03 50.74
N THR A 959 -9.27 24.94 51.70
CA THR A 959 -9.66 26.13 52.48
C THR A 959 -8.48 26.72 53.26
N GLN A 960 -7.55 25.88 53.72
CA GLN A 960 -6.44 26.35 54.56
C GLN A 960 -5.35 27.07 53.75
N GLU A 961 -4.93 26.57 52.58
CA GLU A 961 -3.95 27.29 51.74
C GLU A 961 -4.56 28.57 51.16
N CYS A 962 -5.87 28.59 50.84
CA CYS A 962 -6.58 29.83 50.47
C CYS A 962 -6.51 30.88 51.57
N LYS A 963 -6.76 30.51 52.83
CA LYS A 963 -6.66 31.44 53.97
C LYS A 963 -5.24 31.97 54.14
N GLN A 964 -4.23 31.11 54.05
CA GLN A 964 -2.83 31.53 54.12
C GLN A 964 -2.46 32.54 53.02
N LYS A 965 -2.95 32.34 51.80
CA LYS A 965 -2.75 33.27 50.68
C LYS A 965 -3.46 34.61 50.92
N PHE A 966 -4.70 34.59 51.41
CA PHE A 966 -5.42 35.81 51.79
C PHE A 966 -4.72 36.57 52.92
N GLU A 967 -4.24 35.90 53.96
CA GLU A 967 -3.46 36.53 55.04
C GLU A 967 -2.16 37.14 54.52
N LYS A 968 -1.50 36.51 53.55
CA LYS A 968 -0.31 37.08 52.90
C LYS A 968 -0.65 38.39 52.15
N VAL A 969 -1.77 38.44 51.44
CA VAL A 969 -2.28 39.68 50.80
C VAL A 969 -2.54 40.76 51.85
N LEU A 970 -3.26 40.44 52.92
CA LEU A 970 -3.59 41.37 54.00
C LEU A 970 -2.33 41.90 54.70
N THR A 971 -1.35 41.04 54.93
CA THR A 971 -0.06 41.42 55.51
C THR A 971 0.70 42.39 54.60
N LEU A 972 0.72 42.14 53.29
CA LEU A 972 1.34 43.05 52.32
C LEU A 972 0.62 44.41 52.27
N ILE A 973 -0.71 44.44 52.43
CA ILE A 973 -1.49 45.69 52.47
C ILE A 973 -1.12 46.50 53.72
N ARG A 974 -1.11 45.85 54.88
CA ARG A 974 -0.77 46.47 56.17
C ARG A 974 0.67 47.00 56.19
N ASN A 975 1.61 46.25 55.60
CA ASN A 975 3.01 46.68 55.48
C ASN A 975 3.18 47.91 54.57
N GLN A 976 2.34 48.08 53.54
CA GLN A 976 2.34 49.27 52.69
C GLN A 976 1.63 50.49 53.29
N GLN A 977 0.70 50.28 54.23
CA GLN A 977 0.05 51.37 54.96
C GLN A 977 0.91 51.90 56.13
N SER A 978 1.92 51.13 56.55
CA SER A 978 2.86 51.47 57.63
C SER A 978 4.23 51.98 57.14
N SER A 979 4.47 51.94 55.83
CA SER A 979 5.58 52.58 55.11
C SER A 979 5.12 53.87 54.43
#